data_AF-A0AA86JRH2-F1
#
_entry.id   AF-A0AA86JRH2-F1
#
_cell.length_a   1.000
_cell.length_b   1.000
_cell.length_c   1.000
_cell.angle_alpha   90.00
_cell.angle_beta   90.00
_cell.angle_gamma   90.00
#
_symmetry.space_group_name_H-M   'P 1'
#
loop_
_entity.id
_entity.type
_entity.pdbx_description
1 polymer ?
#
loop_
_entity_poly.entity_id
_entity_poly.type
_entity_poly.pdbx_seq_one_letter_code
_entity_poly.pdbx_strand_id
1 'polypeptide(L)'
;MNGILQRTFVTALVTLFVPIAAWAIDYPHELGSVKGYKCSSCHTVHSTLGSTGYNNVCLTCHNPSDPYGSGKPFAMTDFANPFRTWTSARPAVTYQTSHNWIGKDVVPKAGAVAPSDVRLTKSLLIGTVSCARCHNIHDLYSSTYNSKPFLRVRNDEDQLCLDCHRPRKTVDHTRGSHPVTVNYSTKAAARPDEFYSPPRNSNPANPTSAMRMSRSGAVVCTTCHGVHYTDSNSRTFDNASSARMGLLSTSRGMLLRTDLKGRTVSDPNICTNCHKSADDPANTTARVKNHNGTKNQNVQCADCHGGHVDEADGTAPNAYLINRYMNISTQYGAVRNAKVMYQYTSVARKNWNKDAFGVCLACHSPLPGTIGQHSSTNAADCRSCHTHSQGFSANCTQCHGFPPTVNTAGGPSGYGKDGVRDYSTSGVFKNETQTPHARHAGGGANYSIACDQCHKGFSHNTGTFQDVFVDKTGIIASIGSGANPTYNPSGNGTCTATYCHSDGAPRNASLQAVVGAPGNTTFTWGNGVGKLSGCSSCHAAFPLTNAHPAHFNAGIMNCQNCHYATLSGPSTIKDKSVHVDGVKTVVFNGVARGTINVGSGTYNVNTATCSVAGCHGDGRGGAPVTTPQWVDPTTGACGKCHYATPTIAATSAQTIGTNGHAAHLTLDYGPKAILGATVSACQSCHTYTTSTAITHVNGSVQVVSANCTSSCHKNGATWTSGRVTCESCHTGLLSVIGGKTAPAKTNFTASGHGQAGAGFDASRQCASCHDADSGHINGTSGDQKRIAVNDYTLCAGCHNDAIKVPTATRRNVTRHAVDLGNYTMECKTCHDVHGTGNRAMVRTTLVFGALTSTISYATTADLVQLQAPYRGVCQTCHTKTSHYRRGVNEGSGHPTTGCLNCHSHRNTFAFKPKACDECHGYPPTPKGFVASQANYSTARLENYSGGGGAHVKLGHLMSNLRPSQGFTPCLTCHYDGAAAHVGDESVWAGGSTQQKKSAVNVKIDPTYKFNADKGQWYSKQSPDATGSCWNVSCHFQPTPRWSDDK
;
A
#
# COMPACT_ATOMS: atom_id res chain seq x y z
N MET A 1 -9.73 -34.44 -52.65
CA MET A 1 -8.70 -35.17 -53.43
C MET A 1 -7.32 -35.30 -52.73
N ASN A 2 -7.14 -34.90 -51.46
CA ASN A 2 -5.84 -35.02 -50.75
C ASN A 2 -5.67 -36.28 -49.88
N GLY A 3 -6.73 -37.06 -49.62
CA GLY A 3 -6.65 -38.22 -48.70
C GLY A 3 -6.16 -39.53 -49.35
N ILE A 4 -6.32 -39.68 -50.66
CA ILE A 4 -5.96 -40.92 -51.37
C ILE A 4 -4.45 -40.93 -51.64
N LEU A 5 -3.88 -39.84 -52.19
CA LEU A 5 -2.44 -39.73 -52.43
C LEU A 5 -1.59 -39.91 -51.18
N GLN A 6 -2.03 -39.39 -50.03
CA GLN A 6 -1.31 -39.52 -48.76
C GLN A 6 -1.36 -40.96 -48.21
N ARG A 7 -2.48 -41.67 -48.37
CA ARG A 7 -2.60 -43.09 -47.98
C ARG A 7 -1.81 -43.99 -48.92
N THR A 8 -1.78 -43.72 -50.21
CA THR A 8 -0.98 -44.50 -51.16
C THR A 8 0.52 -44.30 -50.93
N PHE A 9 0.95 -43.07 -50.60
CA PHE A 9 2.36 -42.77 -50.28
C PHE A 9 2.81 -43.43 -48.97
N VAL A 10 1.98 -43.39 -47.92
CA VAL A 10 2.26 -44.07 -46.64
C VAL A 10 2.23 -45.59 -46.78
N THR A 11 1.29 -46.14 -47.56
CA THR A 11 1.22 -47.58 -47.79
C THR A 11 2.40 -48.05 -48.62
N ALA A 12 2.82 -47.29 -49.65
CA ALA A 12 4.02 -47.57 -50.44
C ALA A 12 5.31 -47.47 -49.60
N LEU A 13 5.42 -46.50 -48.69
CA LEU A 13 6.52 -46.41 -47.71
C LEU A 13 6.51 -47.61 -46.76
N VAL A 14 5.36 -47.99 -46.19
CA VAL A 14 5.28 -49.14 -45.29
C VAL A 14 5.58 -50.45 -46.02
N THR A 15 5.13 -50.65 -47.27
CA THR A 15 5.46 -51.85 -48.04
C THR A 15 6.89 -51.88 -48.56
N LEU A 16 7.55 -50.73 -48.78
CA LEU A 16 8.98 -50.68 -49.13
C LEU A 16 9.90 -50.92 -47.91
N PHE A 17 9.50 -50.49 -46.71
CA PHE A 17 10.34 -50.57 -45.50
C PHE A 17 10.11 -51.84 -44.67
N VAL A 18 8.97 -52.52 -44.80
CA VAL A 18 8.69 -53.79 -44.08
C VAL A 18 9.62 -54.95 -44.49
N PRO A 19 9.98 -55.16 -45.77
CA PRO A 19 10.94 -56.20 -46.15
C PRO A 19 12.36 -55.91 -45.66
N ILE A 20 12.73 -54.63 -45.54
CA ILE A 20 14.07 -54.19 -45.10
C ILE A 20 14.22 -54.34 -43.57
N ALA A 21 13.14 -54.25 -42.80
CA ALA A 21 13.15 -54.50 -41.35
C ALA A 21 13.07 -55.99 -40.97
N ALA A 22 12.64 -56.85 -41.90
CA ALA A 22 12.55 -58.30 -41.68
C ALA A 22 13.91 -59.02 -41.82
N TRP A 23 14.93 -58.37 -42.39
CA TRP A 23 16.29 -58.90 -42.51
C TRP A 23 17.26 -58.02 -41.72
N ALA A 24 17.78 -58.60 -40.62
CA ALA A 24 18.73 -58.04 -39.65
C ALA A 24 18.15 -57.21 -38.48
N ILE A 25 17.31 -57.84 -37.65
CA ILE A 25 17.39 -57.53 -36.20
C ILE A 25 18.55 -58.35 -35.65
N ASP A 26 19.75 -57.80 -35.81
CA ASP A 26 20.95 -58.39 -35.26
C ASP A 26 21.01 -58.04 -33.76
N TYR A 27 20.61 -58.98 -32.89
CA TYR A 27 20.59 -58.73 -31.46
C TYR A 27 22.02 -58.80 -30.91
N PRO A 28 22.48 -57.85 -30.07
CA PRO A 28 23.86 -57.81 -29.59
C PRO A 28 24.32 -59.03 -28.75
N HIS A 29 23.41 -59.96 -28.47
CA HIS A 29 23.65 -61.18 -27.69
C HIS A 29 23.61 -62.45 -28.56
N GLU A 30 23.31 -62.36 -29.87
CA GLU A 30 23.26 -63.52 -30.76
C GLU A 30 24.64 -63.89 -31.31
N LEU A 31 24.88 -65.21 -31.42
CA LEU A 31 26.10 -65.77 -31.98
C LEU A 31 26.19 -65.41 -33.47
N GLY A 32 27.27 -64.72 -33.87
CA GLY A 32 27.48 -64.29 -35.26
C GLY A 32 26.98 -62.88 -35.58
N SER A 33 26.49 -62.16 -34.57
CA SER A 33 26.07 -60.77 -34.69
C SER A 33 27.22 -59.84 -35.12
N VAL A 34 27.01 -59.05 -36.18
CA VAL A 34 27.91 -58.00 -36.69
C VAL A 34 27.93 -56.79 -35.73
N LYS A 35 26.84 -56.61 -34.95
CA LYS A 35 26.68 -55.55 -33.96
C LYS A 35 26.75 -56.04 -32.49
N GLY A 36 27.14 -57.29 -32.25
CA GLY A 36 27.04 -57.93 -30.94
C GLY A 36 28.33 -58.18 -30.19
N TYR A 37 28.17 -58.49 -28.90
CA TYR A 37 29.26 -58.90 -28.02
C TYR A 37 29.77 -60.28 -28.40
N LYS A 38 31.09 -60.42 -28.51
CA LYS A 38 31.72 -61.73 -28.73
C LYS A 38 31.64 -62.55 -27.44
N CYS A 39 31.72 -63.89 -27.54
CA CYS A 39 31.78 -64.78 -26.37
C CYS A 39 32.84 -64.32 -25.35
N SER A 40 34.00 -63.87 -25.83
CA SER A 40 35.08 -63.34 -24.99
C SER A 40 34.68 -62.09 -24.20
N SER A 41 33.83 -61.21 -24.73
CA SER A 41 33.35 -60.01 -24.03
C SER A 41 32.59 -60.37 -22.76
N CYS A 42 31.74 -61.40 -22.81
CA CYS A 42 30.96 -61.86 -21.66
C CYS A 42 31.79 -62.75 -20.72
N HIS A 43 32.52 -63.72 -21.27
CA HIS A 43 33.26 -64.69 -20.48
C HIS A 43 34.51 -64.11 -19.79
N THR A 44 35.12 -63.05 -20.33
CA THR A 44 36.22 -62.33 -19.65
C THR A 44 35.70 -61.62 -18.41
N VAL A 45 34.61 -60.84 -18.52
CA VAL A 45 33.97 -60.18 -17.37
C VAL A 45 33.57 -61.21 -16.32
N HIS A 46 33.02 -62.34 -16.75
CA HIS A 46 32.67 -63.44 -15.85
C HIS A 46 33.90 -64.03 -15.13
N SER A 47 35.02 -64.24 -15.84
CA SER A 47 36.27 -64.74 -15.24
C SER A 47 36.90 -63.75 -14.26
N THR A 48 36.86 -62.45 -14.54
CA THR A 48 37.41 -61.39 -13.68
C THR A 48 36.63 -61.25 -12.37
N LEU A 49 35.32 -61.44 -12.40
CA LEU A 49 34.47 -61.31 -11.22
C LEU A 49 34.41 -62.58 -10.35
N GLY A 50 34.96 -63.71 -10.82
CA GLY A 50 35.04 -64.97 -10.07
C GLY A 50 33.68 -65.52 -9.57
N SER A 51 33.69 -66.28 -8.47
CA SER A 51 32.48 -66.83 -7.82
C SER A 51 31.54 -65.75 -7.26
N THR A 52 32.03 -64.53 -7.08
CA THR A 52 31.26 -63.34 -6.66
C THR A 52 30.50 -62.66 -7.82
N GLY A 53 30.78 -63.02 -9.08
CA GLY A 53 30.29 -62.35 -10.29
C GLY A 53 28.98 -62.85 -10.88
N TYR A 54 28.46 -63.98 -10.43
CA TYR A 54 27.26 -64.61 -11.02
C TYR A 54 25.97 -63.80 -10.82
N ASN A 55 25.87 -63.06 -9.70
CA ASN A 55 24.59 -62.52 -9.29
C ASN A 55 24.04 -61.46 -10.26
N ASN A 56 24.90 -60.70 -10.95
CA ASN A 56 24.41 -59.85 -12.04
C ASN A 56 25.46 -59.34 -13.04
N VAL A 57 26.21 -60.25 -13.66
CA VAL A 57 27.17 -59.91 -14.74
C VAL A 57 26.56 -59.02 -15.83
N CYS A 58 25.25 -59.17 -16.10
CA CYS A 58 24.51 -58.42 -17.11
C CYS A 58 24.55 -56.90 -16.90
N LEU A 59 24.62 -56.40 -15.65
CA LEU A 59 24.66 -54.96 -15.37
C LEU A 59 25.95 -54.29 -15.85
N THR A 60 27.02 -55.05 -16.09
CA THR A 60 28.27 -54.53 -16.66
C THR A 60 28.07 -53.98 -18.05
N CYS A 61 27.10 -54.51 -18.82
CA CYS A 61 26.77 -54.04 -20.16
C CYS A 61 25.41 -53.31 -20.18
N HIS A 62 24.45 -53.72 -19.35
CA HIS A 62 23.16 -53.06 -19.24
C HIS A 62 23.23 -51.80 -18.35
N ASN A 63 24.28 -50.98 -18.49
CA ASN A 63 24.39 -49.68 -17.84
C ASN A 63 24.25 -48.55 -18.87
N PRO A 64 23.96 -47.31 -18.44
CA PRO A 64 23.75 -46.19 -19.37
C PRO A 64 24.97 -45.80 -20.22
N SER A 65 26.18 -46.17 -19.81
CA SER A 65 27.44 -45.79 -20.45
C SER A 65 27.95 -46.79 -21.48
N ASP A 66 27.29 -47.94 -21.61
CA ASP A 66 27.74 -49.02 -22.49
C ASP A 66 27.25 -48.80 -23.96
N PRO A 67 28.07 -49.08 -25.00
CA PRO A 67 27.73 -48.76 -26.39
C PRO A 67 26.53 -49.51 -26.98
N TYR A 68 26.22 -50.72 -26.50
CA TYR A 68 25.18 -51.59 -27.10
C TYR A 68 24.07 -51.96 -26.10
N GLY A 69 24.44 -52.25 -24.85
CA GLY A 69 23.55 -52.52 -23.73
C GLY A 69 22.85 -51.28 -23.14
N SER A 70 23.31 -50.06 -23.42
CA SER A 70 22.59 -48.82 -23.04
C SER A 70 21.23 -48.64 -23.71
N GLY A 71 20.90 -49.45 -24.72
CA GLY A 71 19.55 -49.50 -25.30
C GLY A 71 18.49 -50.10 -24.36
N LYS A 72 18.91 -50.85 -23.34
CA LYS A 72 18.05 -51.41 -22.27
C LYS A 72 18.78 -51.34 -20.93
N PRO A 73 18.98 -50.15 -20.37
CA PRO A 73 19.77 -50.00 -19.16
C PRO A 73 18.99 -50.52 -17.95
N PHE A 74 19.71 -51.01 -16.95
CA PHE A 74 19.22 -51.37 -15.63
C PHE A 74 20.20 -50.85 -14.59
N ALA A 75 19.69 -50.30 -13.51
CA ALA A 75 20.49 -49.82 -12.41
C ALA A 75 20.03 -50.44 -11.09
N MET A 76 20.92 -50.40 -10.09
CA MET A 76 20.59 -50.84 -8.73
C MET A 76 19.41 -50.10 -8.10
N THR A 77 19.16 -48.88 -8.59
CA THR A 77 18.04 -48.01 -8.22
C THR A 77 16.68 -48.51 -8.70
N ASP A 78 16.64 -49.45 -9.65
CA ASP A 78 15.39 -49.97 -10.21
C ASP A 78 14.79 -51.11 -9.38
N PHE A 79 15.47 -51.56 -8.31
CA PHE A 79 15.01 -52.72 -7.54
C PHE A 79 13.75 -52.38 -6.75
N ALA A 80 12.71 -53.18 -6.95
CA ALA A 80 11.50 -53.13 -6.17
C ALA A 80 11.78 -53.46 -4.69
N ASN A 81 11.31 -52.59 -3.79
CA ASN A 81 11.40 -52.78 -2.34
C ASN A 81 10.08 -52.42 -1.64
N PRO A 82 8.97 -53.11 -1.95
CA PRO A 82 7.64 -52.77 -1.41
C PRO A 82 7.55 -52.97 0.11
N PHE A 83 8.36 -53.88 0.68
CA PHE A 83 8.36 -54.20 2.11
C PHE A 83 9.41 -53.44 2.94
N ARG A 84 10.21 -52.57 2.31
CA ARG A 84 11.26 -51.78 2.97
C ARG A 84 12.25 -52.62 3.80
N THR A 85 12.55 -53.84 3.38
CA THR A 85 13.39 -54.79 4.13
C THR A 85 14.89 -54.65 3.85
N TRP A 86 15.27 -53.74 2.96
CA TRP A 86 16.67 -53.42 2.66
C TRP A 86 17.25 -52.40 3.65
N THR A 87 18.37 -52.75 4.30
CA THR A 87 18.97 -51.99 5.41
C THR A 87 20.25 -51.22 5.04
N SER A 88 20.82 -51.42 3.86
CA SER A 88 21.99 -50.66 3.38
C SER A 88 21.60 -49.22 3.02
N ALA A 89 22.46 -48.24 3.35
CA ALA A 89 22.27 -46.84 3.03
C ALA A 89 22.06 -46.66 1.50
N ARG A 90 20.80 -46.44 1.11
CA ARG A 90 20.40 -46.02 -0.22
C ARG A 90 19.58 -44.74 -0.09
N PRO A 91 19.67 -43.80 -1.04
CA PRO A 91 18.79 -42.63 -1.08
C PRO A 91 17.32 -43.07 -1.07
N ALA A 92 16.47 -42.35 -0.34
CA ALA A 92 15.16 -42.82 0.08
C ALA A 92 14.16 -43.12 -1.06
N VAL A 93 14.36 -42.66 -2.30
CA VAL A 93 13.56 -43.12 -3.47
C VAL A 93 14.30 -42.85 -4.79
N THR A 94 14.53 -43.89 -5.59
CA THR A 94 14.77 -43.80 -7.04
C THR A 94 13.93 -44.91 -7.70
N TYR A 95 13.35 -44.61 -8.86
CA TYR A 95 12.34 -45.33 -9.68
C TYR A 95 11.76 -46.71 -9.25
N GLN A 96 12.54 -47.69 -8.75
CA GLN A 96 12.06 -49.02 -8.33
C GLN A 96 11.24 -49.75 -9.40
N THR A 97 11.56 -49.56 -10.68
CA THR A 97 10.72 -49.95 -11.82
C THR A 97 10.87 -51.40 -12.24
N SER A 98 11.54 -52.24 -11.44
CA SER A 98 11.77 -53.60 -11.84
C SER A 98 11.97 -54.58 -10.67
N HIS A 99 11.78 -55.88 -10.91
CA HIS A 99 11.87 -56.92 -9.89
C HIS A 99 13.23 -56.90 -9.16
N ASN A 100 13.31 -57.33 -7.90
CA ASN A 100 14.60 -57.35 -7.20
C ASN A 100 15.45 -58.57 -7.62
N TRP A 101 16.47 -58.35 -8.48
CA TRP A 101 17.38 -59.39 -9.00
C TRP A 101 18.70 -59.55 -8.21
N ILE A 102 18.68 -59.18 -6.93
CA ILE A 102 19.67 -59.65 -5.96
C ILE A 102 19.01 -60.09 -4.64
N GLY A 103 17.68 -60.23 -4.64
CA GLY A 103 16.89 -60.65 -3.49
C GLY A 103 16.97 -62.16 -3.28
N LYS A 104 16.54 -62.63 -2.11
CA LYS A 104 16.33 -64.07 -1.84
C LYS A 104 15.16 -64.57 -2.68
N ASP A 105 15.22 -65.82 -3.11
CA ASP A 105 14.11 -66.50 -3.81
C ASP A 105 12.98 -66.94 -2.86
N VAL A 106 13.29 -67.13 -1.57
CA VAL A 106 12.31 -67.38 -0.52
C VAL A 106 12.05 -66.11 0.29
N VAL A 107 10.84 -65.55 0.15
CA VAL A 107 10.38 -64.37 0.89
C VAL A 107 8.90 -64.57 1.27
N PRO A 108 8.60 -65.08 2.49
CA PRO A 108 7.22 -65.37 2.90
C PRO A 108 6.26 -64.18 2.81
N LYS A 109 6.71 -62.97 3.17
CA LYS A 109 5.92 -61.72 3.05
C LYS A 109 5.57 -61.35 1.61
N ALA A 110 6.33 -61.83 0.62
CA ALA A 110 6.01 -61.65 -0.80
C ALA A 110 5.18 -62.82 -1.36
N GLY A 111 4.82 -63.80 -0.53
CA GLY A 111 4.30 -65.09 -0.98
C GLY A 111 5.26 -65.81 -1.93
N ALA A 112 6.57 -65.63 -1.76
CA ALA A 112 7.60 -66.20 -2.63
C ALA A 112 8.28 -67.42 -1.99
N VAL A 113 8.42 -68.47 -2.79
CA VAL A 113 9.08 -69.74 -2.46
C VAL A 113 10.11 -70.08 -3.54
N ALA A 114 11.03 -71.01 -3.25
CA ALA A 114 11.99 -71.45 -4.24
C ALA A 114 11.30 -72.07 -5.46
N PRO A 115 11.74 -71.74 -6.69
CA PRO A 115 11.19 -72.33 -7.91
C PRO A 115 11.44 -73.84 -7.94
N SER A 116 10.52 -74.55 -8.59
CA SER A 116 10.58 -76.00 -8.76
C SER A 116 11.09 -76.43 -10.14
N ASP A 117 11.05 -75.54 -11.13
CA ASP A 117 11.54 -75.86 -12.48
C ASP A 117 13.06 -76.08 -12.48
N VAL A 118 13.49 -77.24 -13.00
CA VAL A 118 14.91 -77.63 -13.09
C VAL A 118 15.78 -76.63 -13.85
N ARG A 119 15.20 -75.86 -14.77
CA ARG A 119 15.91 -74.83 -15.54
C ARG A 119 16.22 -73.60 -14.69
N LEU A 120 15.49 -73.38 -13.61
CA LEU A 120 15.64 -72.27 -12.67
C LEU A 120 16.42 -72.66 -11.40
N THR A 121 16.76 -73.94 -11.21
CA THR A 121 17.38 -74.48 -9.98
C THR A 121 18.79 -75.02 -10.19
N LYS A 122 19.49 -74.62 -11.27
CA LYS A 122 20.91 -74.94 -11.46
C LYS A 122 21.75 -74.46 -10.27
N SER A 123 22.76 -75.23 -9.87
CA SER A 123 23.56 -75.03 -8.65
C SER A 123 24.06 -73.59 -8.43
N LEU A 124 24.48 -72.91 -9.51
CA LEU A 124 25.00 -71.52 -9.48
C LEU A 124 23.91 -70.43 -9.36
N LEU A 125 22.62 -70.80 -9.35
CA LEU A 125 21.47 -69.88 -9.35
C LEU A 125 20.59 -70.03 -8.10
N ILE A 126 20.96 -70.92 -7.17
CA ILE A 126 20.17 -71.25 -5.98
C ILE A 126 20.22 -70.11 -4.95
N GLY A 127 19.10 -69.82 -4.29
CA GLY A 127 19.03 -68.93 -3.13
C GLY A 127 18.90 -67.44 -3.45
N THR A 128 19.08 -67.04 -4.71
CA THR A 128 18.94 -65.65 -5.15
C THR A 128 18.11 -65.53 -6.41
N VAL A 129 17.35 -64.44 -6.52
CA VAL A 129 16.81 -63.98 -7.80
C VAL A 129 17.93 -63.23 -8.50
N SER A 130 18.27 -63.60 -9.74
CA SER A 130 19.29 -62.95 -10.57
C SER A 130 18.84 -62.87 -12.03
N CYS A 131 19.42 -61.97 -12.82
CA CYS A 131 19.10 -61.88 -14.25
C CYS A 131 19.31 -63.23 -14.96
N ALA A 132 20.43 -63.90 -14.65
CA ALA A 132 20.77 -65.21 -15.20
C ALA A 132 19.85 -66.35 -14.73
N ARG A 133 19.01 -66.13 -13.71
CA ARG A 133 18.00 -67.10 -13.29
C ARG A 133 16.78 -67.08 -14.20
N CYS A 134 16.35 -65.89 -14.63
CA CYS A 134 15.21 -65.76 -15.53
C CYS A 134 15.64 -65.85 -17.01
N HIS A 135 16.81 -65.29 -17.33
CA HIS A 135 17.34 -65.19 -18.69
C HIS A 135 18.56 -66.09 -18.90
N ASN A 136 18.71 -66.57 -20.13
CA ASN A 136 19.86 -67.33 -20.58
C ASN A 136 20.25 -66.91 -21.99
N ILE A 137 21.32 -66.13 -22.09
CA ILE A 137 21.84 -65.64 -23.38
C ILE A 137 22.39 -66.75 -24.28
N HIS A 138 22.62 -67.96 -23.73
CA HIS A 138 22.99 -69.13 -24.54
C HIS A 138 21.78 -69.81 -25.19
N ASP A 139 20.56 -69.45 -24.78
CA ASP A 139 19.34 -69.93 -25.45
C ASP A 139 19.01 -69.01 -26.63
N LEU A 140 18.17 -69.51 -27.54
CA LEU A 140 17.62 -68.69 -28.62
C LEU A 140 16.77 -67.54 -28.05
N TYR A 141 16.70 -66.42 -28.79
CA TYR A 141 15.89 -65.25 -28.41
C TYR A 141 14.44 -65.62 -28.05
N SER A 142 13.86 -66.56 -28.79
CA SER A 142 12.63 -67.28 -28.42
C SER A 142 12.53 -68.60 -29.19
N SER A 143 11.82 -69.58 -28.63
CA SER A 143 11.55 -70.89 -29.23
C SER A 143 10.22 -71.45 -28.74
N THR A 144 9.89 -72.69 -29.11
CA THR A 144 8.74 -73.42 -28.56
C THR A 144 8.87 -73.73 -27.06
N TYR A 145 10.11 -73.71 -26.52
CA TYR A 145 10.42 -74.06 -25.13
C TYR A 145 10.77 -72.85 -24.25
N ASN A 146 10.97 -71.68 -24.86
CA ASN A 146 11.26 -70.45 -24.14
C ASN A 146 10.62 -69.19 -24.73
N SER A 147 10.36 -68.22 -23.85
CA SER A 147 9.74 -66.94 -24.25
C SER A 147 10.78 -65.83 -24.46
N LYS A 148 10.45 -64.89 -25.34
CA LYS A 148 11.29 -63.69 -25.55
C LYS A 148 11.29 -62.76 -24.32
N PRO A 149 12.40 -62.04 -24.05
CA PRO A 149 13.72 -62.22 -24.65
C PRO A 149 14.56 -63.22 -23.83
N PHE A 150 15.07 -64.27 -24.47
CA PHE A 150 16.03 -65.22 -23.86
C PHE A 150 15.60 -65.79 -22.51
N LEU A 151 14.29 -65.95 -22.23
CA LEU A 151 13.87 -66.54 -20.95
C LEU A 151 14.31 -68.01 -20.89
N ARG A 152 14.51 -68.56 -19.70
CA ARG A 152 14.85 -69.99 -19.54
C ARG A 152 13.68 -70.94 -19.77
N VAL A 153 12.47 -70.41 -19.62
CA VAL A 153 11.24 -71.18 -19.70
C VAL A 153 10.21 -70.43 -20.55
N ARG A 154 9.22 -71.18 -21.05
CA ARG A 154 8.04 -70.60 -21.69
C ARG A 154 7.17 -69.93 -20.61
N ASN A 155 6.75 -68.70 -20.88
CA ASN A 155 6.04 -67.85 -19.93
C ASN A 155 4.81 -67.15 -20.58
N ASP A 156 3.95 -67.91 -21.25
CA ASP A 156 2.72 -67.42 -21.89
C ASP A 156 1.48 -67.43 -20.97
N GLU A 157 1.56 -68.12 -19.84
CA GLU A 157 0.54 -68.22 -18.79
C GLU A 157 1.15 -67.95 -17.41
N ASP A 158 2.17 -67.09 -17.34
CA ASP A 158 2.87 -66.71 -16.11
C ASP A 158 3.52 -67.89 -15.34
N GLN A 159 3.97 -68.91 -16.07
CA GLN A 159 4.63 -70.08 -15.47
C GLN A 159 5.80 -69.69 -14.54
N LEU A 160 6.59 -68.67 -14.89
CA LEU A 160 7.67 -68.15 -14.03
C LEU A 160 7.13 -67.54 -12.73
N CYS A 161 6.17 -66.63 -12.84
CA CYS A 161 5.60 -65.94 -11.68
C CYS A 161 4.89 -66.94 -10.77
N LEU A 162 4.12 -67.86 -11.35
CA LEU A 162 3.39 -68.87 -10.61
C LEU A 162 4.29 -69.93 -9.99
N ASP A 163 5.50 -70.19 -10.50
CA ASP A 163 6.45 -71.14 -9.87
C ASP A 163 7.12 -70.53 -8.61
N CYS A 164 7.50 -69.26 -8.65
CA CYS A 164 8.04 -68.59 -7.45
C CYS A 164 6.94 -68.13 -6.47
N HIS A 165 5.78 -67.69 -6.98
CA HIS A 165 4.66 -67.19 -6.16
C HIS A 165 3.50 -68.18 -6.04
N ARG A 166 3.79 -69.49 -6.03
CA ARG A 166 2.79 -70.58 -5.90
C ARG A 166 1.73 -70.34 -4.81
N PRO A 167 2.07 -69.85 -3.61
CA PRO A 167 1.06 -69.57 -2.56
C PRO A 167 -0.05 -68.60 -2.99
N ARG A 168 0.18 -67.74 -3.98
CA ARG A 168 -0.80 -66.78 -4.51
C ARG A 168 -1.67 -67.34 -5.64
N LYS A 169 -1.41 -68.56 -6.10
CA LYS A 169 -2.21 -69.25 -7.12
C LYS A 169 -3.53 -69.75 -6.52
N THR A 170 -4.54 -68.88 -6.45
CA THR A 170 -5.88 -69.18 -5.95
C THR A 170 -6.96 -68.64 -6.88
N VAL A 171 -8.12 -69.29 -6.91
CA VAL A 171 -9.35 -68.79 -7.56
C VAL A 171 -10.33 -68.17 -6.56
N ASP A 172 -10.00 -68.24 -5.26
CA ASP A 172 -10.81 -67.77 -4.15
C ASP A 172 -10.10 -66.63 -3.41
N HIS A 173 -10.75 -65.46 -3.37
CA HIS A 173 -10.23 -64.25 -2.74
C HIS A 173 -10.12 -64.37 -1.21
N THR A 174 -10.86 -65.30 -0.59
CA THR A 174 -10.77 -65.53 0.86
C THR A 174 -9.44 -66.13 1.28
N ARG A 175 -8.64 -66.64 0.33
CA ARG A 175 -7.30 -67.19 0.56
C ARG A 175 -6.18 -66.13 0.60
N GLY A 176 -6.54 -64.85 0.69
CA GLY A 176 -5.57 -63.76 0.92
C GLY A 176 -4.87 -63.27 -0.35
N SER A 177 -5.34 -63.69 -1.52
CA SER A 177 -4.83 -63.24 -2.82
C SER A 177 -6.00 -63.03 -3.77
N HIS A 178 -5.94 -61.99 -4.61
CA HIS A 178 -6.91 -61.81 -5.68
C HIS A 178 -6.93 -63.05 -6.59
N PRO A 179 -8.11 -63.51 -7.05
CA PRO A 179 -8.21 -64.66 -7.93
C PRO A 179 -7.36 -64.50 -9.20
N VAL A 180 -6.55 -65.51 -9.49
CA VAL A 180 -5.75 -65.69 -10.71
C VAL A 180 -6.06 -67.04 -11.34
N THR A 181 -5.62 -67.27 -12.58
CA THR A 181 -5.95 -68.46 -13.39
C THR A 181 -7.45 -68.63 -13.67
N VAL A 182 -8.23 -67.55 -13.50
CA VAL A 182 -9.67 -67.48 -13.79
C VAL A 182 -9.90 -66.83 -15.15
N ASN A 183 -10.74 -67.43 -15.99
CA ASN A 183 -11.12 -66.83 -17.27
C ASN A 183 -11.99 -65.57 -17.05
N TYR A 184 -11.49 -64.41 -17.47
CA TYR A 184 -12.11 -63.12 -17.14
C TYR A 184 -13.45 -62.92 -17.85
N SER A 185 -13.52 -63.21 -19.16
CA SER A 185 -14.73 -62.99 -19.95
C SER A 185 -15.91 -63.80 -19.42
N THR A 186 -15.66 -65.04 -18.99
CA THR A 186 -16.68 -65.89 -18.35
C THR A 186 -17.21 -65.26 -17.06
N LYS A 187 -16.33 -64.70 -16.22
CA LYS A 187 -16.74 -64.06 -14.95
C LYS A 187 -17.48 -62.75 -15.18
N ALA A 188 -17.03 -61.93 -16.13
CA ALA A 188 -17.68 -60.67 -16.45
C ALA A 188 -19.08 -60.89 -17.05
N ALA A 189 -19.24 -61.90 -17.92
CA ALA A 189 -20.53 -62.26 -18.49
C ALA A 189 -21.55 -62.75 -17.45
N ALA A 190 -21.10 -63.45 -16.40
CA ALA A 190 -21.98 -63.92 -15.32
C ALA A 190 -22.46 -62.80 -14.38
N ARG A 191 -21.78 -61.64 -14.37
CA ARG A 191 -22.05 -60.51 -13.48
C ARG A 191 -21.87 -59.17 -14.21
N PRO A 192 -22.69 -58.87 -15.23
CA PRO A 192 -22.49 -57.72 -16.10
C PRO A 192 -22.66 -56.38 -15.38
N ASP A 193 -23.41 -56.33 -14.28
CA ASP A 193 -23.58 -55.12 -13.45
C ASP A 193 -22.36 -54.83 -12.56
N GLU A 194 -21.47 -55.80 -12.35
CA GLU A 194 -20.34 -55.70 -11.43
C GLU A 194 -18.98 -55.60 -12.14
N PHE A 195 -18.87 -56.05 -13.39
CA PHE A 195 -17.62 -56.09 -14.14
C PHE A 195 -17.71 -55.39 -15.50
N TYR A 196 -16.60 -54.83 -15.94
CA TYR A 196 -16.44 -54.35 -17.32
C TYR A 196 -16.12 -55.53 -18.25
N SER A 197 -16.57 -55.46 -19.50
CA SER A 197 -16.22 -56.46 -20.53
C SER A 197 -16.11 -55.75 -21.89
N PRO A 198 -14.90 -55.49 -22.42
CA PRO A 198 -13.57 -55.82 -21.87
C PRO A 198 -13.15 -54.91 -20.67
N PRO A 199 -12.05 -55.23 -19.96
CA PRO A 199 -11.48 -54.34 -18.94
C PRO A 199 -11.19 -52.95 -19.50
N ARG A 200 -11.38 -51.91 -18.68
CA ARG A 200 -11.01 -50.53 -19.04
C ARG A 200 -9.51 -50.35 -18.91
N ASN A 201 -8.89 -49.60 -19.82
CA ASN A 201 -7.54 -49.10 -19.66
C ASN A 201 -7.59 -47.71 -19.00
N SER A 202 -6.80 -47.49 -17.94
CA SER A 202 -6.70 -46.17 -17.27
C SER A 202 -6.17 -45.08 -18.19
N ASN A 203 -5.38 -45.44 -19.20
CA ASN A 203 -4.95 -44.52 -20.23
C ASN A 203 -4.94 -45.20 -21.61
N PRO A 204 -6.01 -45.07 -22.41
CA PRO A 204 -6.10 -45.71 -23.72
C PRO A 204 -4.98 -45.33 -24.70
N ALA A 205 -4.35 -44.15 -24.54
CA ALA A 205 -3.21 -43.74 -25.35
C ALA A 205 -1.91 -44.47 -24.97
N ASN A 206 -1.86 -45.09 -23.78
CA ASN A 206 -0.78 -45.91 -23.31
C ASN A 206 -1.18 -47.40 -23.30
N PRO A 207 -0.74 -48.21 -24.27
CA PRO A 207 -1.08 -49.63 -24.31
C PRO A 207 -0.31 -50.46 -23.28
N THR A 208 0.70 -49.92 -22.58
CA THR A 208 1.44 -50.65 -21.54
C THR A 208 0.64 -50.75 -20.24
N SER A 209 -0.30 -49.83 -20.01
CA SER A 209 -1.16 -49.80 -18.83
C SER A 209 -2.45 -50.62 -18.94
N ALA A 210 -2.68 -51.26 -20.08
CA ALA A 210 -3.83 -52.14 -20.27
C ALA A 210 -3.73 -53.41 -19.41
N MET A 211 -4.86 -53.82 -18.81
CA MET A 211 -4.99 -55.10 -18.10
C MET A 211 -5.04 -56.24 -19.11
N ARG A 212 -3.88 -56.85 -19.40
CA ARG A 212 -3.76 -57.90 -20.40
C ARG A 212 -4.03 -59.28 -19.80
N MET A 213 -5.04 -59.96 -20.31
CA MET A 213 -5.27 -61.37 -19.97
C MET A 213 -4.18 -62.24 -20.61
N SER A 214 -3.98 -63.43 -20.07
CA SER A 214 -3.11 -64.43 -20.67
C SER A 214 -3.61 -64.89 -22.04
N ARG A 215 -2.84 -65.75 -22.72
CA ARG A 215 -3.23 -66.28 -24.04
C ARG A 215 -4.56 -67.06 -23.97
N SER A 216 -4.82 -67.75 -22.86
CA SER A 216 -6.09 -68.44 -22.61
C SER A 216 -7.23 -67.53 -22.13
N GLY A 217 -7.02 -66.21 -22.02
CA GLY A 217 -8.00 -65.25 -21.51
C GLY A 217 -8.13 -65.25 -19.98
N ALA A 218 -7.16 -65.80 -19.25
CA ALA A 218 -7.17 -65.82 -17.80
C ALA A 218 -6.56 -64.55 -17.19
N VAL A 219 -7.05 -64.16 -16.01
CA VAL A 219 -6.38 -63.19 -15.14
C VAL A 219 -5.13 -63.87 -14.58
N VAL A 220 -3.96 -63.29 -14.82
CA VAL A 220 -2.66 -63.79 -14.34
C VAL A 220 -1.88 -62.68 -13.63
N CYS A 221 -0.74 -62.98 -13.02
CA CYS A 221 0.05 -62.00 -12.26
C CYS A 221 0.43 -60.79 -13.13
N THR A 222 0.87 -61.04 -14.36
CA THR A 222 1.26 -60.06 -15.36
C THR A 222 0.07 -59.38 -16.04
N THR A 223 -1.18 -59.70 -15.66
CA THR A 223 -2.34 -58.84 -15.98
C THR A 223 -2.23 -57.52 -15.22
N CYS A 224 -1.85 -57.59 -13.94
CA CYS A 224 -1.75 -56.42 -13.05
C CYS A 224 -0.32 -55.91 -12.94
N HIS A 225 0.66 -56.80 -12.95
CA HIS A 225 2.07 -56.49 -12.74
C HIS A 225 2.86 -56.42 -14.05
N GLY A 226 3.91 -55.61 -14.03
CA GLY A 226 5.02 -55.71 -14.98
C GLY A 226 6.31 -56.08 -14.26
N VAL A 227 7.31 -56.54 -15.01
CA VAL A 227 8.57 -57.07 -14.42
C VAL A 227 9.71 -56.07 -14.55
N HIS A 228 9.76 -55.34 -15.67
CA HIS A 228 10.80 -54.37 -16.00
C HIS A 228 10.21 -53.08 -16.53
N TYR A 229 10.86 -51.96 -16.20
CA TYR A 229 10.44 -50.61 -16.61
C TYR A 229 9.00 -50.25 -16.22
N THR A 230 8.49 -50.89 -15.17
CA THR A 230 7.10 -50.80 -14.73
C THR A 230 7.00 -49.89 -13.52
N ASP A 231 6.37 -48.75 -13.68
CA ASP A 231 6.41 -47.67 -12.70
C ASP A 231 5.10 -47.42 -11.94
N SER A 232 4.11 -48.30 -12.09
CA SER A 232 2.81 -48.17 -11.41
C SER A 232 2.05 -46.88 -11.77
N ASN A 233 2.25 -46.35 -12.98
CA ASN A 233 1.64 -45.11 -13.43
C ASN A 233 1.17 -45.21 -14.88
N SER A 234 -0.13 -45.04 -15.12
CA SER A 234 -0.69 -45.22 -16.47
C SER A 234 -0.29 -44.11 -17.46
N ARG A 235 0.28 -43.00 -17.00
CA ARG A 235 0.66 -41.85 -17.84
C ARG A 235 1.99 -42.03 -18.56
N THR A 236 2.81 -42.92 -18.06
CA THR A 236 4.18 -43.17 -18.51
C THR A 236 4.21 -44.53 -19.21
N PHE A 237 4.85 -44.60 -20.37
CA PHE A 237 4.92 -45.87 -21.09
C PHE A 237 5.96 -46.77 -20.42
N ASP A 238 5.56 -47.95 -19.98
CA ASP A 238 6.44 -48.95 -19.36
C ASP A 238 7.35 -49.59 -20.41
N ASN A 239 8.44 -48.92 -20.76
CA ASN A 239 9.41 -49.42 -21.73
C ASN A 239 10.82 -48.83 -21.53
N ALA A 240 11.81 -49.46 -22.17
CA ALA A 240 13.22 -49.08 -22.06
C ALA A 240 13.51 -47.66 -22.59
N SER A 241 12.77 -47.19 -23.59
CA SER A 241 12.95 -45.84 -24.14
C SER A 241 12.54 -44.78 -23.13
N SER A 242 11.40 -44.96 -22.46
CA SER A 242 10.96 -44.10 -21.35
C SER A 242 11.96 -44.12 -20.20
N ALA A 243 12.52 -45.29 -19.87
CA ALA A 243 13.55 -45.41 -18.85
C ALA A 243 14.81 -44.60 -19.21
N ARG A 244 15.29 -44.72 -20.45
CA ARG A 244 16.47 -43.99 -20.95
C ARG A 244 16.25 -42.48 -20.97
N MET A 245 15.05 -42.03 -21.31
CA MET A 245 14.69 -40.62 -21.34
C MET A 245 14.35 -40.05 -19.95
N GLY A 246 14.44 -40.86 -18.88
CA GLY A 246 14.08 -40.43 -17.52
C GLY A 246 12.59 -40.12 -17.34
N LEU A 247 11.73 -40.67 -18.21
CA LEU A 247 10.30 -40.42 -18.23
C LEU A 247 9.48 -41.38 -17.37
N LEU A 248 10.11 -42.39 -16.77
CA LEU A 248 9.44 -43.24 -15.78
C LEU A 248 9.28 -42.50 -14.46
N SER A 249 8.30 -42.92 -13.66
CA SER A 249 8.05 -42.47 -12.31
C SER A 249 8.48 -43.53 -11.27
N THR A 250 8.26 -43.27 -9.99
CA THR A 250 8.59 -44.25 -8.95
C THR A 250 7.44 -45.25 -8.75
N SER A 251 7.73 -46.54 -8.97
CA SER A 251 6.77 -47.63 -8.75
C SER A 251 6.45 -47.86 -7.29
N ARG A 252 7.26 -47.28 -6.38
CA ARG A 252 7.29 -47.56 -4.93
C ARG A 252 7.48 -49.06 -4.62
N GLY A 253 8.01 -49.82 -5.58
CA GLY A 253 8.26 -51.25 -5.50
C GLY A 253 7.04 -52.13 -5.82
N MET A 254 5.92 -51.56 -6.27
CA MET A 254 4.68 -52.31 -6.51
C MET A 254 4.63 -52.95 -7.90
N LEU A 255 5.36 -52.38 -8.87
CA LEU A 255 5.46 -52.87 -10.25
C LEU A 255 4.11 -53.13 -10.91
N LEU A 256 3.17 -52.19 -10.79
CA LEU A 256 1.85 -52.31 -11.42
C LEU A 256 1.90 -51.72 -12.82
N ARG A 257 1.13 -52.29 -13.76
CA ARG A 257 1.01 -51.72 -15.12
C ARG A 257 0.30 -50.37 -15.14
N THR A 258 -0.53 -50.13 -14.14
CA THR A 258 -1.42 -48.98 -14.07
C THR A 258 -1.39 -48.42 -12.65
N ASP A 259 -2.13 -47.35 -12.45
CA ASP A 259 -2.19 -46.66 -11.18
C ASP A 259 -2.83 -47.53 -10.09
N LEU A 260 -2.13 -47.67 -8.95
CA LEU A 260 -2.72 -48.27 -7.74
C LEU A 260 -3.97 -47.49 -7.29
N LYS A 261 -3.93 -46.17 -7.45
CA LYS A 261 -5.00 -45.22 -7.18
C LYS A 261 -5.09 -44.22 -8.32
N GLY A 262 -6.29 -43.89 -8.76
CA GLY A 262 -6.53 -42.84 -9.73
C GLY A 262 -6.18 -41.46 -9.14
N ARG A 263 -6.05 -40.43 -9.99
CA ARG A 263 -5.84 -39.05 -9.50
C ARG A 263 -6.99 -38.60 -8.60
N THR A 264 -8.21 -38.98 -8.98
CA THR A 264 -9.46 -38.77 -8.26
C THR A 264 -10.23 -40.09 -8.13
N VAL A 265 -11.29 -40.12 -7.34
CA VAL A 265 -12.12 -41.32 -7.14
C VAL A 265 -12.88 -41.79 -8.38
N SER A 266 -13.05 -40.93 -9.38
CA SER A 266 -13.70 -41.28 -10.64
C SER A 266 -12.72 -41.77 -11.70
N ASP A 267 -11.42 -41.57 -11.49
CA ASP A 267 -10.41 -42.03 -12.44
C ASP A 267 -10.23 -43.56 -12.32
N PRO A 268 -10.11 -44.29 -13.44
CA PRO A 268 -9.82 -45.72 -13.41
C PRO A 268 -8.50 -46.01 -12.69
N ASN A 269 -8.53 -46.98 -11.79
CA ASN A 269 -7.38 -47.51 -11.06
C ASN A 269 -7.35 -49.03 -11.20
N ILE A 270 -6.31 -49.68 -10.68
CA ILE A 270 -6.11 -51.13 -10.81
C ILE A 270 -7.37 -51.96 -10.47
N CYS A 271 -8.20 -51.53 -9.52
CA CYS A 271 -9.45 -52.21 -9.16
C CYS A 271 -10.58 -51.87 -10.15
N THR A 272 -10.79 -50.58 -10.44
CA THR A 272 -11.88 -50.11 -11.31
C THR A 272 -11.62 -50.29 -12.80
N ASN A 273 -10.43 -50.77 -13.19
CA ASN A 273 -10.17 -51.27 -14.54
C ASN A 273 -11.04 -52.51 -14.85
N CYS A 274 -11.33 -53.34 -13.85
CA CYS A 274 -12.13 -54.55 -14.01
C CYS A 274 -13.50 -54.47 -13.33
N HIS A 275 -13.59 -53.83 -12.16
CA HIS A 275 -14.80 -53.75 -11.35
C HIS A 275 -15.55 -52.43 -11.58
N LYS A 276 -16.87 -52.51 -11.80
CA LYS A 276 -17.74 -51.33 -11.90
C LYS A 276 -17.91 -50.67 -10.53
N SER A 277 -17.83 -49.34 -10.52
CA SER A 277 -18.08 -48.51 -9.33
C SER A 277 -19.25 -47.57 -9.59
N ALA A 278 -20.02 -47.26 -8.54
CA ALA A 278 -21.05 -46.21 -8.54
C ALA A 278 -20.47 -44.78 -8.50
N ASP A 279 -19.13 -44.65 -8.54
CA ASP A 279 -18.48 -43.38 -8.88
C ASP A 279 -18.64 -43.00 -10.36
N ASP A 280 -18.85 -44.00 -11.23
CA ASP A 280 -19.21 -43.79 -12.63
C ASP A 280 -20.75 -43.70 -12.72
N PRO A 281 -21.32 -42.52 -13.07
CA PRO A 281 -22.77 -42.34 -13.12
C PRO A 281 -23.49 -43.29 -14.08
N ALA A 282 -22.76 -43.88 -15.04
CA ALA A 282 -23.33 -44.88 -15.95
C ALA A 282 -23.62 -46.23 -15.27
N ASN A 283 -23.07 -46.48 -14.08
CA ASN A 283 -23.21 -47.75 -13.35
C ASN A 283 -24.18 -47.61 -12.16
N THR A 284 -25.46 -47.33 -12.43
CA THR A 284 -26.47 -47.06 -11.38
C THR A 284 -26.75 -48.25 -10.44
N THR A 285 -26.40 -49.47 -10.85
CA THR A 285 -26.59 -50.72 -10.09
C THR A 285 -25.32 -51.22 -9.40
N ALA A 286 -24.19 -50.52 -9.54
CA ALA A 286 -22.94 -50.93 -8.93
C ALA A 286 -23.03 -50.98 -7.40
N ARG A 287 -22.47 -52.05 -6.82
CA ARG A 287 -22.57 -52.34 -5.38
C ARG A 287 -21.47 -51.68 -4.53
N VAL A 288 -20.46 -51.13 -5.18
CA VAL A 288 -19.28 -50.54 -4.54
C VAL A 288 -19.07 -49.12 -5.04
N LYS A 289 -18.51 -48.28 -4.17
CA LYS A 289 -18.14 -46.91 -4.46
C LYS A 289 -16.95 -46.51 -3.61
N ASN A 290 -16.08 -45.66 -4.13
CA ASN A 290 -15.00 -45.06 -3.37
C ASN A 290 -15.55 -44.18 -2.23
N HIS A 291 -14.81 -44.12 -1.13
CA HIS A 291 -15.21 -43.32 0.03
C HIS A 291 -14.77 -41.86 -0.14
N ASN A 292 -15.50 -41.10 -0.94
CA ASN A 292 -15.14 -39.71 -1.24
C ASN A 292 -15.84 -38.67 -0.35
N GLY A 293 -17.01 -39.01 0.22
CA GLY A 293 -17.85 -38.12 1.03
C GLY A 293 -18.22 -36.80 0.34
N THR A 294 -18.81 -35.86 1.10
CA THR A 294 -19.02 -34.47 0.63
C THR A 294 -17.73 -33.63 0.67
N LYS A 295 -16.70 -34.13 1.36
CA LYS A 295 -15.42 -33.45 1.54
C LYS A 295 -14.39 -33.80 0.46
N ASN A 296 -14.71 -34.62 -0.55
CA ASN A 296 -13.75 -35.02 -1.58
C ASN A 296 -12.42 -35.58 -1.01
N GLN A 297 -12.52 -36.53 -0.09
CA GLN A 297 -11.37 -37.05 0.65
C GLN A 297 -10.43 -37.91 -0.18
N ASN A 298 -10.88 -38.37 -1.36
CA ASN A 298 -10.14 -39.22 -2.29
C ASN A 298 -9.64 -40.55 -1.68
N VAL A 299 -10.47 -41.15 -0.83
CA VAL A 299 -10.24 -42.51 -0.31
C VAL A 299 -10.81 -43.49 -1.32
N GLN A 300 -9.93 -44.29 -1.92
CA GLN A 300 -10.24 -45.22 -3.00
C GLN A 300 -10.18 -46.68 -2.55
N CYS A 301 -10.65 -47.61 -3.39
CA CYS A 301 -10.66 -49.04 -3.11
C CYS A 301 -9.34 -49.55 -2.52
N ALA A 302 -8.19 -49.16 -3.10
CA ALA A 302 -6.87 -49.62 -2.69
C ALA A 302 -6.42 -49.15 -1.29
N ASP A 303 -7.06 -48.12 -0.73
CA ASP A 303 -6.78 -47.66 0.63
C ASP A 303 -7.35 -48.64 1.66
N CYS A 304 -8.50 -49.26 1.37
CA CYS A 304 -9.18 -50.22 2.24
C CYS A 304 -8.90 -51.68 1.87
N HIS A 305 -8.77 -51.96 0.58
CA HIS A 305 -8.57 -53.29 0.02
C HIS A 305 -7.18 -53.40 -0.61
N GLY A 306 -6.49 -54.51 -0.38
CA GLY A 306 -5.29 -54.89 -1.09
C GLY A 306 -5.62 -55.80 -2.28
N GLY A 307 -4.67 -55.95 -3.21
CA GLY A 307 -4.72 -57.05 -4.18
C GLY A 307 -4.35 -58.39 -3.54
N HIS A 308 -3.62 -58.35 -2.43
CA HIS A 308 -3.14 -59.51 -1.69
C HIS A 308 -2.92 -59.09 -0.23
N VAL A 309 -3.09 -60.01 0.71
CA VAL A 309 -2.93 -59.81 2.15
C VAL A 309 -2.23 -61.01 2.76
N ASP A 310 -1.06 -60.78 3.38
CA ASP A 310 -0.21 -61.89 3.85
C ASP A 310 -0.70 -62.52 5.17
N GLU A 311 -0.31 -63.76 5.43
CA GLU A 311 -0.47 -64.50 6.70
C GLU A 311 0.53 -63.99 7.75
N ALA A 312 0.37 -62.76 8.23
CA ALA A 312 1.38 -62.13 9.10
C ALA A 312 1.15 -62.35 10.62
N ASP A 313 0.02 -62.91 11.05
CA ASP A 313 -0.35 -63.01 12.47
C ASP A 313 -0.86 -64.38 12.92
N GLY A 314 -0.69 -65.42 12.09
CA GLY A 314 -1.12 -66.78 12.42
C GLY A 314 -2.63 -67.05 12.32
N THR A 315 -3.42 -66.13 11.76
CA THR A 315 -4.86 -66.35 11.50
C THR A 315 -5.18 -66.57 10.02
N ALA A 316 -6.27 -67.30 9.75
CA ALA A 316 -6.76 -67.61 8.41
C ALA A 316 -6.94 -66.33 7.55
N PRO A 317 -6.72 -66.43 6.23
CA PRO A 317 -6.76 -65.27 5.34
C PRO A 317 -8.13 -64.56 5.33
N ASN A 318 -8.09 -63.23 5.13
CA ASN A 318 -9.27 -62.38 5.32
C ASN A 318 -10.23 -62.43 4.09
N ALA A 319 -11.55 -62.38 4.35
CA ALA A 319 -12.55 -62.72 3.34
C ALA A 319 -12.79 -61.67 2.22
N TYR A 320 -12.15 -60.50 2.24
CA TYR A 320 -12.35 -59.44 1.24
C TYR A 320 -11.10 -58.63 0.91
N LEU A 321 -9.93 -59.23 1.15
CA LEU A 321 -8.63 -58.61 0.96
C LEU A 321 -8.49 -57.25 1.68
N ILE A 322 -9.11 -57.10 2.86
CA ILE A 322 -9.03 -55.85 3.64
C ILE A 322 -7.59 -55.65 4.10
N ASN A 323 -7.03 -54.45 3.91
CA ASN A 323 -5.70 -54.12 4.38
C ASN A 323 -5.60 -54.30 5.90
N ARG A 324 -4.63 -55.08 6.39
CA ARG A 324 -4.41 -55.29 7.84
C ARG A 324 -3.95 -54.02 8.56
N TYR A 325 -3.38 -53.09 7.81
CA TYR A 325 -2.93 -51.79 8.31
C TYR A 325 -3.35 -50.69 7.34
N MET A 326 -4.21 -49.79 7.81
CA MET A 326 -4.67 -48.65 7.01
C MET A 326 -3.59 -47.57 6.98
N ASN A 327 -3.27 -47.12 5.77
CA ASN A 327 -2.29 -46.08 5.50
C ASN A 327 -2.88 -45.08 4.51
N ILE A 328 -3.74 -44.20 5.02
CA ILE A 328 -4.53 -43.26 4.21
C ILE A 328 -3.98 -41.86 4.40
N SER A 329 -3.75 -41.13 3.31
CA SER A 329 -3.36 -39.73 3.38
C SER A 329 -4.33 -38.91 2.56
N THR A 330 -5.04 -38.00 3.22
CA THR A 330 -5.98 -37.08 2.59
C THR A 330 -5.58 -35.65 2.96
N GLN A 331 -6.16 -34.66 2.29
CA GLN A 331 -6.01 -33.25 2.65
C GLN A 331 -6.54 -32.91 4.06
N TYR A 332 -7.31 -33.81 4.68
CA TYR A 332 -7.90 -33.62 6.01
C TYR A 332 -7.16 -34.37 7.12
N GLY A 333 -6.07 -35.05 6.79
CA GLY A 333 -5.29 -35.81 7.75
C GLY A 333 -4.80 -37.14 7.21
N ALA A 334 -4.02 -37.80 8.04
CA ALA A 334 -3.28 -39.00 7.71
C ALA A 334 -3.52 -40.10 8.75
N VAL A 335 -3.96 -41.25 8.28
CA VAL A 335 -3.93 -42.51 9.03
C VAL A 335 -2.64 -43.24 8.65
N ARG A 336 -1.87 -43.67 9.64
CA ARG A 336 -0.59 -44.36 9.44
C ARG A 336 -0.56 -45.61 10.31
N ASN A 337 -0.35 -46.76 9.67
CA ASN A 337 -0.19 -48.05 10.32
C ASN A 337 -1.32 -48.40 11.31
N ALA A 338 -2.55 -47.95 11.03
CA ALA A 338 -3.68 -48.24 11.91
C ALA A 338 -4.13 -49.69 11.72
N LYS A 339 -4.00 -50.49 12.78
CA LYS A 339 -4.28 -51.92 12.75
C LYS A 339 -5.77 -52.19 12.54
N VAL A 340 -6.08 -53.05 11.58
CA VAL A 340 -7.43 -53.54 11.29
C VAL A 340 -7.46 -55.05 11.49
N MET A 341 -8.31 -55.51 12.41
CA MET A 341 -8.56 -56.94 12.64
C MET A 341 -9.90 -57.33 12.04
N TYR A 342 -9.87 -57.72 10.76
CA TYR A 342 -11.04 -58.25 10.06
C TYR A 342 -11.02 -59.79 10.09
N GLN A 343 -11.67 -60.38 11.09
CA GLN A 343 -11.83 -61.83 11.21
C GLN A 343 -13.22 -62.23 10.75
N TYR A 344 -13.38 -62.54 9.46
CA TYR A 344 -14.64 -63.09 8.97
C TYR A 344 -14.74 -64.57 9.35
N THR A 345 -15.32 -64.84 10.53
CA THR A 345 -15.57 -66.22 11.00
C THR A 345 -17.06 -66.61 10.95
N SER A 346 -17.98 -65.64 10.85
CA SER A 346 -19.42 -65.82 10.58
C SER A 346 -20.10 -64.48 10.26
N VAL A 347 -21.37 -64.50 9.80
CA VAL A 347 -22.18 -63.29 9.56
C VAL A 347 -22.36 -62.44 10.83
N ALA A 348 -22.40 -63.08 12.01
CA ALA A 348 -22.57 -62.43 13.32
C ALA A 348 -21.27 -61.83 13.87
N ARG A 349 -20.09 -62.27 13.40
CA ARG A 349 -18.76 -61.79 13.85
C ARG A 349 -18.10 -60.82 12.87
N LYS A 350 -18.88 -60.14 12.03
CA LYS A 350 -18.37 -59.09 11.14
C LYS A 350 -17.92 -57.88 11.98
N ASN A 351 -16.60 -57.69 12.12
CA ASN A 351 -16.03 -56.64 12.98
C ASN A 351 -16.08 -55.23 12.34
N TRP A 352 -17.29 -54.68 12.22
CA TRP A 352 -17.54 -53.27 11.88
C TRP A 352 -17.68 -52.38 13.13
N ASN A 353 -17.54 -52.95 14.33
CA ASN A 353 -17.92 -52.36 15.62
C ASN A 353 -16.79 -51.52 16.27
N LYS A 354 -17.12 -50.87 17.40
CA LYS A 354 -16.29 -50.05 18.30
C LYS A 354 -15.08 -50.76 18.95
N ASP A 355 -14.80 -52.01 18.62
CA ASP A 355 -13.61 -52.68 19.15
C ASP A 355 -12.37 -51.94 18.63
N ALA A 356 -11.28 -51.91 19.41
CA ALA A 356 -10.08 -51.08 19.14
C ALA A 356 -9.44 -51.28 17.74
N PHE A 357 -9.86 -52.28 16.96
CA PHE A 357 -9.30 -52.66 15.66
C PHE A 357 -10.34 -52.81 14.54
N GLY A 358 -11.56 -52.27 14.66
CA GLY A 358 -12.57 -52.31 13.60
C GLY A 358 -12.17 -51.51 12.35
N VAL A 359 -12.66 -51.92 11.16
CA VAL A 359 -12.27 -51.31 9.87
C VAL A 359 -12.63 -49.82 9.79
N CYS A 360 -13.78 -49.41 10.31
CA CYS A 360 -14.21 -48.02 10.35
C CYS A 360 -13.43 -47.23 11.41
N LEU A 361 -13.16 -47.83 12.57
CA LEU A 361 -12.48 -47.17 13.70
C LEU A 361 -11.03 -46.84 13.39
N ALA A 362 -10.37 -47.61 12.52
CA ALA A 362 -9.02 -47.30 12.04
C ALA A 362 -8.91 -45.89 11.42
N CYS A 363 -10.03 -45.33 10.92
CA CYS A 363 -10.08 -43.97 10.36
C CYS A 363 -10.99 -43.01 11.15
N HIS A 364 -12.00 -43.50 11.87
CA HIS A 364 -13.01 -42.70 12.58
C HIS A 364 -12.94 -42.86 14.11
N SER A 365 -11.78 -42.62 14.70
CA SER A 365 -11.59 -42.71 16.17
C SER A 365 -11.49 -41.33 16.84
N PRO A 366 -12.33 -41.01 17.83
CA PRO A 366 -13.56 -41.71 18.21
C PRO A 366 -14.70 -41.49 17.18
N LEU A 367 -15.73 -42.34 17.22
CA LEU A 367 -16.92 -42.14 16.37
C LEU A 367 -17.60 -40.80 16.72
N PRO A 368 -18.10 -40.03 15.73
CA PRO A 368 -18.73 -38.73 16.00
C PRO A 368 -20.00 -38.87 16.84
N GLY A 369 -20.11 -38.17 17.98
CA GLY A 369 -21.31 -38.18 18.84
C GLY A 369 -22.52 -37.42 18.28
N THR A 370 -22.50 -37.03 17.01
CA THR A 370 -23.50 -36.16 16.37
C THR A 370 -24.88 -36.79 16.22
N ILE A 371 -24.99 -38.11 16.39
CA ILE A 371 -26.23 -38.88 16.33
C ILE A 371 -26.16 -39.94 17.44
N GLY A 372 -27.17 -40.01 18.31
CA GLY A 372 -27.20 -40.90 19.48
C GLY A 372 -26.97 -42.38 19.13
N GLN A 373 -27.32 -42.79 17.92
CA GLN A 373 -27.12 -44.14 17.37
C GLN A 373 -25.64 -44.53 17.21
N HIS A 374 -24.68 -43.60 17.18
CA HIS A 374 -23.24 -43.93 17.21
C HIS A 374 -22.76 -44.46 18.58
N SER A 375 -23.64 -44.49 19.59
CA SER A 375 -23.42 -45.21 20.85
C SER A 375 -23.83 -46.69 20.81
N SER A 376 -24.54 -47.13 19.75
CA SER A 376 -24.93 -48.53 19.56
C SER A 376 -23.71 -49.42 19.32
N THR A 377 -23.76 -50.65 19.82
CA THR A 377 -22.70 -51.66 19.68
C THR A 377 -23.04 -52.73 18.63
N ASN A 378 -24.15 -52.58 17.90
CA ASN A 378 -24.61 -53.56 16.93
C ASN A 378 -24.10 -53.25 15.51
N ALA A 379 -23.34 -54.18 14.92
CA ALA A 379 -22.78 -54.05 13.57
C ALA A 379 -23.84 -54.01 12.44
N ALA A 380 -25.10 -54.33 12.72
CA ALA A 380 -26.21 -54.16 11.77
C ALA A 380 -26.59 -52.68 11.56
N ASP A 381 -26.43 -51.85 12.60
CA ASP A 381 -26.92 -50.47 12.63
C ASP A 381 -26.06 -49.54 11.77
N CYS A 382 -24.76 -49.79 11.65
CA CYS A 382 -23.90 -48.94 10.82
C CYS A 382 -24.31 -49.00 9.34
N ARG A 383 -24.73 -50.17 8.84
CA ARG A 383 -25.06 -50.36 7.41
C ARG A 383 -26.44 -49.84 7.02
N SER A 384 -27.33 -49.55 7.97
CA SER A 384 -28.61 -48.90 7.66
C SER A 384 -28.39 -47.45 7.23
N CYS A 385 -27.36 -46.79 7.76
CA CYS A 385 -26.98 -45.43 7.38
C CYS A 385 -25.76 -45.37 6.44
N HIS A 386 -24.80 -46.30 6.55
CA HIS A 386 -23.53 -46.33 5.80
C HIS A 386 -23.44 -47.55 4.88
N THR A 387 -23.96 -47.44 3.65
CA THR A 387 -23.98 -48.56 2.69
C THR A 387 -22.73 -48.57 1.79
N HIS A 388 -22.33 -49.76 1.32
CA HIS A 388 -21.14 -49.93 0.45
C HIS A 388 -21.32 -49.27 -0.93
N SER A 389 -22.55 -49.24 -1.46
CA SER A 389 -22.89 -48.56 -2.72
C SER A 389 -22.79 -47.03 -2.63
N GLN A 390 -22.78 -46.47 -1.41
CA GLN A 390 -22.52 -45.05 -1.16
C GLN A 390 -21.10 -44.79 -0.65
N GLY A 391 -20.23 -45.80 -0.73
CA GLY A 391 -18.86 -45.73 -0.23
C GLY A 391 -18.85 -45.47 1.27
N PHE A 392 -19.85 -45.97 1.99
CA PHE A 392 -20.05 -45.76 3.44
C PHE A 392 -20.28 -44.30 3.86
N SER A 393 -20.73 -43.43 2.95
CA SER A 393 -21.19 -42.08 3.29
C SER A 393 -22.64 -42.14 3.80
N ALA A 394 -22.93 -41.53 4.96
CA ALA A 394 -24.30 -41.45 5.49
C ALA A 394 -25.20 -40.56 4.61
N ASN A 395 -26.48 -40.93 4.44
CA ASN A 395 -27.42 -40.16 3.62
C ASN A 395 -28.86 -40.17 4.18
N CYS A 396 -29.33 -38.99 4.61
CA CYS A 396 -30.69 -38.78 5.12
C CYS A 396 -31.78 -39.06 4.07
N THR A 397 -31.45 -38.86 2.78
CA THR A 397 -32.38 -39.02 1.65
C THR A 397 -32.79 -40.45 1.36
N GLN A 398 -32.27 -41.44 2.11
CA GLN A 398 -32.81 -42.79 2.08
C GLN A 398 -34.19 -42.88 2.72
N CYS A 399 -34.44 -42.11 3.78
CA CYS A 399 -35.69 -42.21 4.54
C CYS A 399 -36.62 -41.01 4.28
N HIS A 400 -36.08 -39.81 4.07
CA HIS A 400 -36.87 -38.62 3.76
C HIS A 400 -36.05 -37.54 3.05
N GLY A 401 -36.72 -36.64 2.35
CA GLY A 401 -36.10 -35.53 1.65
C GLY A 401 -35.43 -34.51 2.58
N PHE A 402 -34.45 -33.78 2.04
CA PHE A 402 -33.74 -32.74 2.78
C PHE A 402 -33.93 -31.35 2.12
N PRO A 403 -35.09 -30.69 2.31
CA PRO A 403 -36.29 -31.12 3.04
C PRO A 403 -37.30 -31.87 2.14
N PRO A 404 -38.41 -32.38 2.70
CA PRO A 404 -39.55 -32.84 1.90
C PRO A 404 -40.16 -31.69 1.09
N THR A 405 -40.37 -31.91 -0.20
CA THR A 405 -41.00 -30.94 -1.12
C THR A 405 -41.94 -31.61 -2.12
N VAL A 406 -41.91 -32.94 -2.21
CA VAL A 406 -42.80 -33.74 -3.06
C VAL A 406 -43.51 -34.81 -2.25
N ASN A 407 -44.70 -35.18 -2.70
CA ASN A 407 -45.49 -36.20 -2.05
C ASN A 407 -45.09 -37.61 -2.50
N THR A 408 -43.84 -38.00 -2.27
CA THR A 408 -43.27 -39.31 -2.63
C THR A 408 -42.57 -39.90 -1.42
N ALA A 409 -42.57 -41.22 -1.25
CA ALA A 409 -41.92 -41.86 -0.10
C ALA A 409 -40.38 -41.83 -0.22
N GLY A 410 -39.70 -41.33 0.81
CA GLY A 410 -38.24 -41.28 0.86
C GLY A 410 -37.63 -40.51 -0.31
N GLY A 411 -36.35 -40.77 -0.59
CA GLY A 411 -35.64 -40.08 -1.67
C GLY A 411 -35.24 -38.64 -1.32
N PRO A 412 -34.67 -37.90 -2.29
CA PRO A 412 -34.04 -36.60 -2.05
C PRO A 412 -35.02 -35.50 -1.59
N SER A 413 -36.30 -35.66 -1.87
CA SER A 413 -37.32 -34.63 -1.64
C SER A 413 -38.65 -35.17 -1.12
N GLY A 414 -38.73 -36.47 -0.81
CA GLY A 414 -39.98 -37.09 -0.39
C GLY A 414 -40.28 -36.97 1.10
N TYR A 415 -41.45 -37.44 1.50
CA TYR A 415 -41.83 -37.55 2.90
C TYR A 415 -41.10 -38.72 3.60
N GLY A 416 -41.17 -38.70 4.94
CA GLY A 416 -40.57 -39.74 5.77
C GLY A 416 -41.17 -41.12 5.64
N LYS A 417 -40.31 -42.09 5.28
CA LYS A 417 -40.57 -43.52 5.27
C LYS A 417 -39.34 -44.30 5.74
N ASP A 418 -39.52 -45.16 6.74
CA ASP A 418 -38.51 -46.11 7.21
C ASP A 418 -39.17 -47.48 7.47
N GLY A 419 -39.01 -48.40 6.52
CA GLY A 419 -39.63 -49.71 6.56
C GLY A 419 -41.16 -49.63 6.66
N VAL A 420 -41.71 -50.09 7.80
CA VAL A 420 -43.16 -50.08 8.10
C VAL A 420 -43.68 -48.72 8.58
N ARG A 421 -42.80 -47.78 8.91
CA ARG A 421 -43.16 -46.44 9.39
C ARG A 421 -43.33 -45.50 8.20
N ASP A 422 -44.53 -44.98 7.97
CA ASP A 422 -44.88 -44.16 6.81
C ASP A 422 -45.68 -42.90 7.21
N TYR A 423 -45.17 -41.72 6.88
CA TYR A 423 -45.81 -40.46 7.21
C TYR A 423 -47.18 -40.28 6.54
N SER A 424 -47.35 -40.82 5.33
CA SER A 424 -48.60 -40.69 4.56
C SER A 424 -49.81 -41.32 5.25
N THR A 425 -49.58 -42.26 6.18
CA THR A 425 -50.62 -42.99 6.91
C THR A 425 -50.81 -42.49 8.34
N SER A 426 -50.21 -41.36 8.72
CA SER A 426 -50.15 -40.89 10.13
C SER A 426 -51.43 -40.25 10.68
N GLY A 427 -52.45 -40.03 9.85
CA GLY A 427 -53.69 -39.33 10.24
C GLY A 427 -53.57 -37.80 10.36
N VAL A 428 -52.35 -37.27 10.39
CA VAL A 428 -52.03 -35.83 10.43
C VAL A 428 -51.23 -35.38 9.20
N PHE A 429 -51.15 -36.23 8.18
CA PHE A 429 -50.40 -36.03 6.94
C PHE A 429 -50.74 -34.69 6.27
N LYS A 430 -49.71 -34.00 5.78
CA LYS A 430 -49.81 -32.74 5.04
C LYS A 430 -49.11 -32.90 3.71
N ASN A 431 -49.77 -32.46 2.63
CA ASN A 431 -49.22 -32.55 1.29
C ASN A 431 -47.96 -31.68 1.15
N GLU A 432 -46.79 -32.31 1.03
CA GLU A 432 -45.50 -31.61 1.01
C GLU A 432 -45.31 -30.66 -0.19
N THR A 433 -46.15 -30.76 -1.24
CA THR A 433 -46.14 -29.77 -2.32
C THR A 433 -46.81 -28.44 -1.95
N GLN A 434 -47.51 -28.41 -0.81
CA GLN A 434 -48.28 -27.26 -0.32
C GLN A 434 -47.82 -26.77 1.05
N THR A 435 -46.85 -27.44 1.66
CA THR A 435 -46.23 -27.01 2.93
C THR A 435 -45.11 -25.99 2.65
N PRO A 436 -44.78 -25.12 3.62
CA PRO A 436 -43.64 -24.23 3.54
C PRO A 436 -42.31 -24.91 3.86
N HIS A 437 -42.21 -26.25 3.90
CA HIS A 437 -40.93 -26.96 4.09
C HIS A 437 -39.87 -26.49 3.09
N ALA A 438 -40.22 -26.42 1.80
CA ALA A 438 -39.34 -25.91 0.76
C ALA A 438 -38.93 -24.44 1.02
N ARG A 439 -39.87 -23.61 1.47
CA ARG A 439 -39.61 -22.19 1.74
C ARG A 439 -38.71 -21.99 2.95
N HIS A 440 -38.82 -22.83 3.96
CA HIS A 440 -37.98 -22.79 5.15
C HIS A 440 -36.62 -23.43 4.90
N ALA A 441 -36.56 -24.69 4.46
CA ALA A 441 -35.33 -25.48 4.43
C ALA A 441 -34.81 -25.82 3.02
N GLY A 442 -35.53 -25.51 1.94
CA GLY A 442 -35.27 -25.98 0.57
C GLY A 442 -34.03 -25.44 -0.14
N GLY A 443 -33.20 -24.61 0.52
CA GLY A 443 -32.00 -24.06 -0.10
C GLY A 443 -32.24 -23.03 -1.21
N GLY A 444 -31.16 -22.49 -1.77
CA GLY A 444 -31.19 -21.61 -2.95
C GLY A 444 -31.99 -20.32 -2.74
N ALA A 445 -33.10 -20.17 -3.46
CA ALA A 445 -33.97 -18.99 -3.34
C ALA A 445 -34.81 -18.95 -2.05
N ASN A 446 -34.72 -19.97 -1.18
CA ASN A 446 -35.48 -20.12 0.06
C ASN A 446 -34.65 -19.74 1.31
N TYR A 447 -35.26 -19.76 2.50
CA TYR A 447 -34.61 -19.26 3.74
C TYR A 447 -33.49 -20.15 4.27
N SER A 448 -33.36 -21.40 3.79
CA SER A 448 -32.29 -22.33 4.16
C SER A 448 -32.13 -22.52 5.69
N ILE A 449 -33.25 -22.46 6.42
CA ILE A 449 -33.32 -22.70 7.85
C ILE A 449 -32.83 -24.12 8.14
N ALA A 450 -31.85 -24.24 9.04
CA ALA A 450 -31.31 -25.52 9.44
C ALA A 450 -32.42 -26.37 10.08
N CYS A 451 -32.43 -27.67 9.76
CA CYS A 451 -33.51 -28.57 10.21
C CYS A 451 -33.63 -28.63 11.73
N ASP A 452 -32.53 -28.44 12.46
CA ASP A 452 -32.51 -28.41 13.93
C ASP A 452 -33.28 -27.21 14.52
N GLN A 453 -33.46 -26.12 13.77
CA GLN A 453 -34.28 -24.99 14.23
C GLN A 453 -35.75 -25.38 14.44
N CYS A 454 -36.19 -26.47 13.83
CA CYS A 454 -37.48 -27.09 14.06
C CYS A 454 -37.36 -28.45 14.75
N HIS A 455 -36.46 -29.33 14.32
CA HIS A 455 -36.41 -30.74 14.74
C HIS A 455 -35.39 -31.06 15.85
N LYS A 456 -34.91 -30.07 16.61
CA LYS A 456 -33.95 -30.32 17.70
C LYS A 456 -34.57 -31.20 18.80
N GLY A 457 -33.76 -32.13 19.31
CA GLY A 457 -34.15 -33.09 20.35
C GLY A 457 -34.76 -34.39 19.82
N PHE A 458 -34.87 -34.56 18.50
CA PHE A 458 -35.46 -35.75 17.88
C PHE A 458 -34.45 -36.90 17.68
N SER A 459 -34.86 -38.14 17.97
CA SER A 459 -34.01 -39.33 17.90
C SER A 459 -34.37 -40.32 16.78
N HIS A 460 -35.35 -40.02 15.91
CA HIS A 460 -35.90 -40.92 14.87
C HIS A 460 -36.55 -42.23 15.39
N ASN A 461 -36.57 -42.47 16.70
CA ASN A 461 -36.98 -43.74 17.28
C ASN A 461 -38.49 -43.90 17.48
N THR A 462 -39.26 -42.82 17.49
CA THR A 462 -40.71 -42.81 17.76
C THR A 462 -41.59 -42.95 16.52
N GLY A 463 -41.03 -42.80 15.32
CA GLY A 463 -41.77 -42.92 14.05
C GLY A 463 -42.72 -41.76 13.72
N THR A 464 -42.67 -40.68 14.49
CA THR A 464 -43.48 -39.46 14.31
C THR A 464 -42.70 -38.45 13.45
N PHE A 465 -43.06 -38.35 12.17
CA PHE A 465 -42.34 -37.53 11.18
C PHE A 465 -42.59 -36.01 11.27
N GLN A 466 -43.36 -35.55 12.27
CA GLN A 466 -43.76 -34.13 12.46
C GLN A 466 -43.21 -33.48 13.73
N ASP A 467 -42.27 -34.12 14.42
CA ASP A 467 -41.78 -33.64 15.72
C ASP A 467 -40.93 -32.37 15.54
N VAL A 468 -41.55 -31.22 15.80
CA VAL A 468 -40.92 -29.90 15.79
C VAL A 468 -41.07 -29.22 17.14
N PHE A 469 -40.07 -28.40 17.50
CA PHE A 469 -39.94 -27.68 18.77
C PHE A 469 -39.95 -28.59 20.02
N VAL A 470 -39.39 -29.80 19.89
CA VAL A 470 -39.23 -30.76 21.01
C VAL A 470 -38.23 -30.22 22.04
N ASP A 471 -37.01 -29.88 21.60
CA ASP A 471 -36.06 -29.09 22.38
C ASP A 471 -35.98 -27.67 21.84
N LYS A 472 -36.38 -26.71 22.67
CA LYS A 472 -36.44 -25.27 22.34
C LYS A 472 -35.17 -24.52 22.75
N THR A 473 -34.24 -25.20 23.41
CA THR A 473 -33.06 -24.56 23.99
C THR A 473 -32.14 -24.08 22.88
N GLY A 474 -31.96 -22.76 22.76
CA GLY A 474 -30.99 -22.17 21.82
C GLY A 474 -31.32 -22.32 20.33
N ILE A 475 -32.58 -22.62 19.97
CA ILE A 475 -33.05 -22.48 18.57
C ILE A 475 -33.45 -21.04 18.29
N ILE A 476 -33.18 -20.52 17.08
CA ILE A 476 -33.49 -19.14 16.66
C ILE A 476 -34.96 -18.79 16.88
N ALA A 477 -35.86 -19.74 16.66
CA ALA A 477 -37.29 -19.59 16.94
C ALA A 477 -37.60 -19.17 18.39
N SER A 478 -36.67 -19.42 19.33
CA SER A 478 -36.76 -19.13 20.78
C SER A 478 -35.72 -18.11 21.29
N ILE A 479 -34.68 -17.74 20.51
CA ILE A 479 -33.57 -16.91 21.01
C ILE A 479 -34.01 -15.47 21.34
N GLY A 480 -33.58 -15.02 22.54
CA GLY A 480 -33.46 -13.61 22.94
C GLY A 480 -34.61 -12.99 23.75
N SER A 481 -35.75 -13.68 23.90
CA SER A 481 -37.03 -12.97 24.13
C SER A 481 -37.98 -13.57 25.18
N GLY A 482 -37.80 -14.81 25.61
CA GLY A 482 -38.86 -15.53 26.33
C GLY A 482 -40.00 -16.01 25.42
N ALA A 483 -39.83 -15.98 24.10
CA ALA A 483 -40.77 -16.61 23.15
C ALA A 483 -40.75 -18.14 23.31
N ASN A 484 -41.94 -18.74 23.42
CA ASN A 484 -42.13 -20.18 23.61
C ASN A 484 -42.86 -20.76 22.39
N PRO A 485 -42.15 -21.08 21.30
CA PRO A 485 -42.77 -21.56 20.08
C PRO A 485 -43.45 -22.90 20.32
N THR A 486 -44.66 -23.06 19.78
CA THR A 486 -45.41 -24.32 19.81
C THR A 486 -45.98 -24.64 18.43
N TYR A 487 -46.07 -25.93 18.12
CA TYR A 487 -46.71 -26.45 16.92
C TYR A 487 -47.89 -27.33 17.29
N ASN A 488 -49.07 -26.98 16.83
CA ASN A 488 -50.24 -27.86 16.88
C ASN A 488 -50.34 -28.59 15.55
N PRO A 489 -50.24 -29.93 15.48
CA PRO A 489 -50.30 -30.68 14.23
C PRO A 489 -51.71 -30.80 13.63
N SER A 490 -52.77 -30.45 14.37
CA SER A 490 -54.17 -30.62 13.97
C SER A 490 -54.57 -29.74 12.78
N GLY A 491 -55.44 -30.26 11.91
CA GLY A 491 -55.90 -29.54 10.71
C GLY A 491 -54.73 -29.17 9.78
N ASN A 492 -54.63 -27.90 9.38
CA ASN A 492 -53.50 -27.40 8.58
C ASN A 492 -52.20 -27.28 9.40
N GLY A 493 -52.25 -27.48 10.72
CA GLY A 493 -51.15 -27.25 11.63
C GLY A 493 -50.83 -25.77 11.84
N THR A 494 -50.64 -25.34 13.09
CA THR A 494 -50.43 -23.92 13.44
C THR A 494 -49.19 -23.73 14.29
N CYS A 495 -48.45 -22.66 14.02
CA CYS A 495 -47.29 -22.22 14.81
C CYS A 495 -47.64 -20.94 15.58
N THR A 496 -47.22 -20.85 16.84
CA THR A 496 -47.34 -19.62 17.66
C THR A 496 -45.97 -19.09 18.08
N ALA A 497 -45.89 -17.78 18.36
CA ALA A 497 -44.75 -17.11 19.02
C ALA A 497 -43.35 -17.50 18.50
N THR A 498 -43.09 -17.29 17.20
CA THR A 498 -41.79 -17.61 16.56
C THR A 498 -41.08 -16.33 16.09
N TYR A 499 -39.80 -16.16 16.44
CA TYR A 499 -38.98 -14.99 16.06
C TYR A 499 -38.99 -14.69 14.55
N CYS A 500 -38.87 -15.71 13.71
CA CYS A 500 -38.82 -15.58 12.24
C CYS A 500 -40.09 -14.96 11.62
N HIS A 501 -41.18 -14.88 12.38
CA HIS A 501 -42.44 -14.28 11.98
C HIS A 501 -42.79 -13.02 12.80
N SER A 502 -41.80 -12.38 13.43
CA SER A 502 -41.95 -11.12 14.17
C SER A 502 -41.68 -9.88 13.31
N ASP A 503 -41.93 -8.69 13.85
CA ASP A 503 -41.58 -7.40 13.24
C ASP A 503 -40.11 -6.99 13.48
N GLY A 504 -39.36 -7.79 14.24
CA GLY A 504 -37.97 -7.56 14.57
C GLY A 504 -37.70 -6.35 15.48
N ALA A 505 -38.67 -5.79 16.21
CA ALA A 505 -38.49 -4.62 17.09
C ALA A 505 -38.24 -4.98 18.58
N PRO A 506 -37.51 -4.14 19.38
CA PRO A 506 -36.36 -3.29 19.06
C PRO A 506 -35.01 -3.98 19.40
N ARG A 507 -33.90 -3.28 19.11
CA ARG A 507 -32.54 -3.72 19.50
C ARG A 507 -32.32 -3.44 20.99
N ASN A 508 -32.00 -4.48 21.78
CA ASN A 508 -31.57 -4.42 23.18
C ASN A 508 -32.62 -4.00 24.24
N ALA A 509 -33.92 -4.03 23.93
CA ALA A 509 -34.96 -4.04 24.97
C ALA A 509 -35.88 -5.24 24.73
N SER A 510 -36.46 -5.78 25.82
CA SER A 510 -37.33 -6.96 25.84
C SER A 510 -38.00 -7.21 24.49
N LEU A 511 -37.52 -8.23 23.78
CA LEU A 511 -38.09 -8.69 22.53
C LEU A 511 -39.51 -9.20 22.85
N GLN A 512 -40.49 -8.31 22.84
CA GLN A 512 -41.88 -8.68 23.03
C GLN A 512 -42.32 -9.36 21.74
N ALA A 513 -42.79 -10.60 21.84
CA ALA A 513 -43.50 -11.23 20.74
C ALA A 513 -44.64 -10.30 20.34
N VAL A 514 -44.61 -9.75 19.12
CA VAL A 514 -45.70 -8.88 18.69
C VAL A 514 -46.89 -9.77 18.35
N VAL A 515 -47.77 -9.94 19.33
CA VAL A 515 -49.18 -10.25 19.08
C VAL A 515 -49.78 -8.97 18.51
N GLY A 516 -49.77 -8.81 17.18
CA GLY A 516 -50.37 -7.66 16.50
C GLY A 516 -49.44 -6.77 15.66
N ALA A 517 -48.46 -7.33 14.94
CA ALA A 517 -47.93 -6.66 13.75
C ALA A 517 -49.10 -6.38 12.78
N PRO A 518 -49.00 -5.44 11.81
CA PRO A 518 -50.14 -5.06 10.99
C PRO A 518 -50.57 -6.21 10.06
N GLY A 519 -51.39 -7.14 10.57
CA GLY A 519 -51.92 -8.30 9.85
C GLY A 519 -51.82 -9.66 10.58
N ASN A 520 -52.67 -9.89 11.58
CA ASN A 520 -53.19 -11.19 12.08
C ASN A 520 -52.20 -12.23 12.69
N THR A 521 -52.70 -12.99 13.68
CA THR A 521 -51.98 -13.54 14.84
C THR A 521 -51.73 -15.07 14.84
N THR A 522 -51.79 -15.77 13.68
CA THR A 522 -51.47 -17.22 13.62
C THR A 522 -51.00 -17.66 12.23
N PHE A 523 -49.89 -18.41 12.14
CA PHE A 523 -49.35 -18.93 10.87
C PHE A 523 -49.71 -20.41 10.68
N THR A 524 -50.22 -20.79 9.51
CA THR A 524 -50.59 -22.18 9.18
C THR A 524 -49.50 -22.88 8.37
N TRP A 525 -49.23 -24.16 8.68
CA TRP A 525 -48.24 -24.98 7.97
C TRP A 525 -48.78 -25.61 6.68
N GLY A 526 -50.07 -25.94 6.64
CA GLY A 526 -50.74 -26.51 5.48
C GLY A 526 -51.35 -25.44 4.59
N ASN A 527 -51.51 -25.75 3.30
CA ASN A 527 -52.25 -24.95 2.32
C ASN A 527 -51.72 -23.53 2.08
N GLY A 528 -50.43 -23.31 2.31
CA GLY A 528 -49.79 -22.01 2.11
C GLY A 528 -48.31 -22.20 1.87
N VAL A 529 -47.87 -21.98 0.64
CA VAL A 529 -46.46 -22.09 0.19
C VAL A 529 -45.51 -21.03 0.83
N GLY A 530 -45.87 -20.47 1.99
CA GLY A 530 -45.12 -19.40 2.67
C GLY A 530 -45.16 -18.05 1.95
N LYS A 531 -46.27 -17.69 1.30
CA LYS A 531 -46.37 -16.48 0.46
C LYS A 531 -46.57 -15.22 1.32
N LEU A 532 -45.51 -14.43 1.50
CA LEU A 532 -45.54 -13.08 2.07
C LEU A 532 -45.58 -12.03 0.93
N SER A 533 -46.38 -10.97 1.08
CA SER A 533 -46.65 -9.98 0.01
C SER A 533 -45.69 -8.77 -0.01
N GLY A 534 -44.67 -8.75 0.84
CA GLY A 534 -43.67 -7.68 0.91
C GLY A 534 -43.08 -7.55 2.32
N CYS A 535 -42.15 -6.61 2.52
CA CYS A 535 -41.55 -6.36 3.85
C CYS A 535 -42.62 -5.98 4.89
N SER A 536 -43.64 -5.23 4.46
CA SER A 536 -44.79 -4.81 5.27
C SER A 536 -45.63 -5.97 5.80
N SER A 537 -45.47 -7.19 5.27
CA SER A 537 -46.12 -8.39 5.83
C SER A 537 -45.55 -8.81 7.19
N CYS A 538 -44.39 -8.28 7.59
CA CYS A 538 -43.78 -8.59 8.89
C CYS A 538 -43.42 -7.31 9.66
N HIS A 539 -42.80 -6.33 9.02
CA HIS A 539 -42.38 -5.06 9.65
C HIS A 539 -42.58 -3.87 8.72
N ALA A 540 -42.63 -2.64 9.27
CA ALA A 540 -42.73 -1.44 8.45
C ALA A 540 -41.60 -1.39 7.41
N ALA A 541 -41.93 -1.05 6.15
CA ALA A 541 -40.94 -0.94 5.08
C ALA A 541 -39.91 0.17 5.34
N PHE A 542 -40.30 1.19 6.12
CA PHE A 542 -39.43 2.27 6.60
C PHE A 542 -39.30 2.22 8.13
N PRO A 543 -38.09 1.96 8.68
CA PRO A 543 -37.89 1.97 10.13
C PRO A 543 -37.88 3.40 10.69
N LEU A 544 -38.69 3.66 11.73
CA LEU A 544 -38.74 4.96 12.42
C LEU A 544 -37.83 5.05 13.66
N THR A 545 -37.14 3.97 14.01
CA THR A 545 -36.31 3.86 15.22
C THR A 545 -34.91 4.46 15.03
N ASN A 546 -34.29 4.96 16.10
CA ASN A 546 -32.88 5.40 16.13
C ASN A 546 -32.58 6.49 15.08
N ALA A 547 -31.37 6.52 14.50
CA ALA A 547 -30.96 7.51 13.51
C ALA A 547 -31.50 7.27 12.07
N HIS A 548 -32.42 6.32 11.84
CA HIS A 548 -32.99 6.11 10.50
C HIS A 548 -33.66 7.36 9.90
N PRO A 549 -34.48 8.13 10.63
CA PRO A 549 -35.12 9.32 10.08
C PRO A 549 -34.11 10.36 9.57
N ALA A 550 -33.00 10.56 10.30
CA ALA A 550 -31.97 11.54 9.92
C ALA A 550 -31.31 11.20 8.57
N HIS A 551 -31.00 9.93 8.34
CA HIS A 551 -30.34 9.48 7.11
C HIS A 551 -31.30 9.38 5.92
N PHE A 552 -32.56 9.03 6.17
CA PHE A 552 -33.57 8.92 5.12
C PHE A 552 -34.08 10.30 4.67
N ASN A 553 -34.34 11.21 5.61
CA ASN A 553 -34.78 12.57 5.30
C ASN A 553 -33.71 13.40 4.60
N ALA A 554 -32.42 13.07 4.78
CA ALA A 554 -31.34 13.66 3.99
C ALA A 554 -31.41 13.29 2.49
N GLY A 555 -32.15 12.21 2.14
CA GLY A 555 -32.39 11.80 0.75
C GLY A 555 -31.21 11.11 0.06
N ILE A 556 -30.12 10.81 0.79
CA ILE A 556 -28.86 10.31 0.23
C ILE A 556 -28.74 8.77 0.30
N MET A 557 -29.50 8.09 1.18
CA MET A 557 -29.32 6.66 1.46
C MET A 557 -30.59 5.80 1.35
N ASN A 558 -30.42 4.53 0.98
CA ASN A 558 -31.44 3.49 1.02
C ASN A 558 -30.98 2.30 1.90
N CYS A 559 -31.86 1.33 2.16
CA CYS A 559 -31.60 0.23 3.12
C CYS A 559 -30.34 -0.58 2.75
N GLN A 560 -30.14 -0.91 1.48
CA GLN A 560 -28.96 -1.66 1.01
C GLN A 560 -27.64 -0.90 1.18
N ASN A 561 -27.66 0.43 1.37
CA ASN A 561 -26.43 1.18 1.62
C ASN A 561 -25.76 0.76 2.93
N CYS A 562 -26.56 0.41 3.95
CA CYS A 562 -26.07 0.02 5.28
C CYS A 562 -26.32 -1.47 5.60
N HIS A 563 -27.28 -2.11 4.94
CA HIS A 563 -27.63 -3.52 5.15
C HIS A 563 -27.33 -4.35 3.89
N TYR A 564 -26.18 -4.12 3.26
CA TYR A 564 -25.80 -4.78 2.01
C TYR A 564 -25.56 -6.28 2.12
N ALA A 565 -25.24 -6.76 3.33
CA ALA A 565 -25.21 -8.20 3.59
C ALA A 565 -26.62 -8.80 3.42
N THR A 566 -27.66 -8.07 3.82
CA THR A 566 -29.05 -8.55 3.86
C THR A 566 -29.87 -8.18 2.62
N LEU A 567 -29.62 -7.01 2.00
CA LEU A 567 -30.46 -6.43 0.93
C LEU A 567 -29.65 -6.10 -0.33
N SER A 568 -30.27 -6.29 -1.50
CA SER A 568 -29.72 -5.92 -2.82
C SER A 568 -30.54 -4.84 -3.53
N GLY A 569 -31.52 -4.27 -2.82
CA GLY A 569 -32.41 -3.24 -3.33
C GLY A 569 -33.26 -2.66 -2.18
N PRO A 570 -34.17 -1.72 -2.49
CA PRO A 570 -35.06 -1.13 -1.49
C PRO A 570 -36.06 -2.13 -0.88
N SER A 571 -36.40 -3.22 -1.58
CA SER A 571 -37.35 -4.24 -1.13
C SER A 571 -36.89 -5.68 -1.43
N THR A 572 -35.64 -5.87 -1.85
CA THR A 572 -35.11 -7.18 -2.27
C THR A 572 -34.13 -7.71 -1.23
N ILE A 573 -34.48 -8.85 -0.62
CA ILE A 573 -33.60 -9.58 0.30
C ILE A 573 -32.56 -10.34 -0.52
N LYS A 574 -31.30 -9.94 -0.37
CA LYS A 574 -30.12 -10.53 -1.01
C LYS A 574 -29.79 -11.88 -0.40
N ASP A 575 -29.68 -11.89 0.93
CA ASP A 575 -29.37 -13.07 1.70
C ASP A 575 -30.43 -13.24 2.79
N LYS A 576 -31.27 -14.26 2.58
CA LYS A 576 -32.38 -14.56 3.48
C LYS A 576 -31.90 -15.19 4.79
N SER A 577 -30.70 -15.77 4.82
CA SER A 577 -30.15 -16.42 6.02
C SER A 577 -29.80 -15.40 7.10
N VAL A 578 -29.25 -14.24 6.70
CA VAL A 578 -28.89 -13.12 7.59
C VAL A 578 -30.01 -12.08 7.75
N HIS A 579 -31.22 -12.39 7.25
CA HIS A 579 -32.40 -11.54 7.43
C HIS A 579 -33.19 -11.91 8.70
N VAL A 580 -33.23 -13.21 9.03
CA VAL A 580 -34.02 -13.78 10.14
C VAL A 580 -33.15 -14.52 11.17
N ASP A 581 -31.86 -14.21 11.24
CA ASP A 581 -30.88 -14.84 12.14
C ASP A 581 -30.87 -14.28 13.57
N GLY A 582 -31.71 -13.28 13.89
CA GLY A 582 -31.68 -12.60 15.17
C GLY A 582 -30.77 -11.37 15.19
N VAL A 583 -29.95 -11.16 14.16
CA VAL A 583 -28.84 -10.20 14.17
C VAL A 583 -29.11 -9.06 13.19
N LYS A 584 -29.06 -7.82 13.68
CA LYS A 584 -29.17 -6.62 12.85
C LYS A 584 -27.81 -6.29 12.22
N THR A 585 -27.47 -7.00 11.16
CA THR A 585 -26.19 -6.86 10.45
C THR A 585 -26.10 -5.54 9.69
N VAL A 586 -25.12 -4.70 10.04
CA VAL A 586 -24.80 -3.46 9.31
C VAL A 586 -23.51 -3.66 8.53
N VAL A 587 -23.62 -3.76 7.21
CA VAL A 587 -22.51 -3.89 6.26
C VAL A 587 -22.77 -2.93 5.11
N PHE A 588 -21.83 -2.03 4.87
CA PHE A 588 -21.95 -1.06 3.80
C PHE A 588 -21.74 -1.70 2.42
N ASN A 589 -22.44 -1.22 1.40
CA ASN A 589 -22.33 -1.77 0.03
C ASN A 589 -21.05 -1.38 -0.70
N GLY A 590 -20.27 -0.43 -0.16
CA GLY A 590 -19.04 0.07 -0.76
C GLY A 590 -19.22 0.83 -2.08
N VAL A 591 -20.46 1.09 -2.52
CA VAL A 591 -20.75 1.79 -3.77
C VAL A 591 -20.87 3.28 -3.50
N ALA A 592 -19.95 4.07 -4.05
CA ALA A 592 -19.97 5.52 -3.94
C ALA A 592 -21.30 6.11 -4.45
N ARG A 593 -21.89 7.04 -3.70
CA ARG A 593 -23.09 7.79 -4.12
C ARG A 593 -22.73 9.27 -4.26
N GLY A 594 -22.67 9.76 -5.49
CA GLY A 594 -22.12 11.09 -5.77
C GLY A 594 -20.60 11.10 -5.50
N THR A 595 -20.10 12.09 -4.75
CA THR A 595 -18.69 12.16 -4.33
C THR A 595 -18.40 11.39 -3.03
N ILE A 596 -19.41 10.79 -2.39
CA ILE A 596 -19.26 10.09 -1.11
C ILE A 596 -18.81 8.65 -1.35
N ASN A 597 -17.59 8.32 -0.91
CA ASN A 597 -17.09 6.95 -0.86
C ASN A 597 -17.51 6.26 0.46
N VAL A 598 -18.39 5.26 0.35
CA VAL A 598 -18.88 4.43 1.47
C VAL A 598 -18.02 3.17 1.70
N GLY A 599 -16.99 2.93 0.88
CA GLY A 599 -16.17 1.71 0.93
C GLY A 599 -15.22 1.61 2.14
N SER A 600 -14.93 2.73 2.81
CA SER A 600 -14.05 2.76 4.00
C SER A 600 -14.80 2.79 5.32
N GLY A 601 -16.13 2.69 5.31
CA GLY A 601 -16.94 2.83 6.50
C GLY A 601 -17.02 1.56 7.34
N THR A 602 -16.84 1.69 8.66
CA THR A 602 -17.14 0.60 9.60
C THR A 602 -18.22 0.99 10.59
N TYR A 603 -19.00 -0.01 11.01
CA TYR A 603 -19.99 0.11 12.09
C TYR A 603 -19.55 -0.79 13.24
N ASN A 604 -19.32 -0.20 14.41
CA ASN A 604 -19.07 -0.97 15.61
C ASN A 604 -20.42 -1.35 16.24
N VAL A 605 -20.76 -2.63 16.14
CA VAL A 605 -22.00 -3.16 16.67
C VAL A 605 -22.12 -2.95 18.19
N ASN A 606 -21.04 -3.08 18.96
CA ASN A 606 -21.10 -3.03 20.42
C ASN A 606 -21.37 -1.61 20.94
N THR A 607 -20.74 -0.61 20.33
CA THR A 607 -20.87 0.81 20.73
C THR A 607 -21.89 1.58 19.91
N ALA A 608 -22.47 0.94 18.89
CA ALA A 608 -23.33 1.55 17.88
C ALA A 608 -22.70 2.77 17.18
N THR A 609 -21.36 2.82 17.06
CA THR A 609 -20.63 3.95 16.46
C THR A 609 -20.28 3.71 15.01
N CYS A 610 -20.18 4.78 14.23
CA CYS A 610 -19.77 4.76 12.83
C CYS A 610 -18.39 5.41 12.66
N SER A 611 -17.51 4.82 11.82
CA SER A 611 -16.17 5.35 11.52
C SER A 611 -15.98 5.72 10.04
N VAL A 612 -16.96 6.41 9.44
CA VAL A 612 -17.01 6.62 7.98
C VAL A 612 -16.67 8.06 7.64
N ALA A 613 -15.40 8.41 7.37
CA ALA A 613 -15.02 9.78 7.00
C ALA A 613 -15.78 10.33 5.77
N GLY A 614 -16.21 9.45 4.86
CA GLY A 614 -17.02 9.82 3.69
C GLY A 614 -18.47 10.22 4.00
N CYS A 615 -19.07 9.71 5.08
CA CYS A 615 -20.46 10.03 5.50
C CYS A 615 -20.51 10.92 6.74
N HIS A 616 -19.55 10.73 7.64
CA HIS A 616 -19.38 11.40 8.92
C HIS A 616 -17.92 11.81 9.04
N GLY A 617 -17.62 13.05 8.68
CA GLY A 617 -16.27 13.59 8.71
C GLY A 617 -16.24 15.06 9.11
N ASP A 618 -15.04 15.57 9.31
CA ASP A 618 -14.77 16.99 9.61
C ASP A 618 -14.89 17.90 8.37
N GLY A 619 -15.38 17.38 7.25
CA GLY A 619 -15.44 18.09 5.97
C GLY A 619 -14.10 18.17 5.23
N ARG A 620 -13.03 17.54 5.74
CA ARG A 620 -11.67 17.51 5.15
C ARG A 620 -11.21 16.10 4.78
N GLY A 621 -12.10 15.12 4.92
CA GLY A 621 -11.76 13.70 4.84
C GLY A 621 -11.17 13.13 6.15
N GLY A 622 -11.16 13.91 7.24
CA GLY A 622 -10.80 13.49 8.59
C GLY A 622 -12.01 13.07 9.43
N ALA A 623 -11.75 12.57 10.64
CA ALA A 623 -12.78 12.12 11.58
C ALA A 623 -13.56 13.31 12.17
N PRO A 624 -14.87 13.15 12.47
CA PRO A 624 -15.69 14.21 13.04
C PRO A 624 -15.29 14.50 14.50
N VAL A 625 -15.60 15.71 14.99
CA VAL A 625 -15.33 16.14 16.39
C VAL A 625 -15.94 15.18 17.41
N THR A 626 -17.14 14.69 17.15
CA THR A 626 -17.82 13.68 17.97
C THR A 626 -18.10 12.46 17.09
N THR A 627 -17.70 11.29 17.55
CA THR A 627 -18.00 10.03 16.86
C THR A 627 -19.53 9.79 16.89
N PRO A 628 -20.21 9.71 15.74
CA PRO A 628 -21.66 9.55 15.70
C PRO A 628 -22.08 8.17 16.23
N GLN A 629 -23.18 8.16 16.99
CA GLN A 629 -23.83 6.97 17.51
C GLN A 629 -25.20 6.77 16.87
N TRP A 630 -25.44 5.57 16.34
CA TRP A 630 -26.69 5.24 15.66
C TRP A 630 -27.92 5.34 16.56
N VAL A 631 -27.76 4.98 17.84
CA VAL A 631 -28.82 4.98 18.85
C VAL A 631 -29.04 6.35 19.49
N ASP A 632 -28.14 7.32 19.27
CA ASP A 632 -28.24 8.69 19.78
C ASP A 632 -28.09 9.72 18.65
N PRO A 633 -29.21 10.14 18.05
CA PRO A 633 -29.20 11.12 16.96
C PRO A 633 -28.58 12.48 17.33
N THR A 634 -28.45 12.81 18.62
CA THR A 634 -27.89 14.11 19.05
C THR A 634 -26.39 14.24 18.74
N THR A 635 -25.71 13.11 18.55
CA THR A 635 -24.30 13.06 18.14
C THR A 635 -24.04 13.59 16.73
N GLY A 636 -25.08 13.78 15.91
CA GLY A 636 -25.02 14.37 14.56
C GLY A 636 -25.40 15.86 14.49
N ALA A 637 -25.48 16.56 15.61
CA ALA A 637 -25.85 17.98 15.65
C ALA A 637 -24.77 18.91 15.03
N CYS A 638 -25.16 20.15 14.70
CA CYS A 638 -24.21 21.17 14.23
C CYS A 638 -23.05 21.35 15.24
N GLY A 639 -21.82 21.49 14.75
CA GLY A 639 -20.62 21.59 15.60
C GLY A 639 -20.02 20.24 16.03
N LYS A 640 -20.70 19.11 15.77
CA LYS A 640 -20.22 17.75 16.11
C LYS A 640 -19.43 17.09 14.98
N CYS A 641 -19.59 17.56 13.74
CA CYS A 641 -18.80 17.11 12.59
C CYS A 641 -17.52 17.93 12.47
N HIS A 642 -17.65 19.25 12.38
CA HIS A 642 -16.57 20.24 12.38
C HIS A 642 -16.96 21.38 13.33
N TYR A 643 -15.97 22.07 13.93
CA TYR A 643 -16.24 23.18 14.85
C TYR A 643 -16.82 24.39 14.09
N ALA A 644 -17.98 24.88 14.55
CA ALA A 644 -18.73 25.95 13.90
C ALA A 644 -18.39 27.38 14.40
N THR A 645 -17.57 27.53 15.45
CA THR A 645 -17.20 28.85 16.00
C THR A 645 -15.73 28.93 16.47
N PRO A 646 -15.08 30.11 16.37
CA PRO A 646 -13.74 30.37 16.92
C PRO A 646 -13.64 30.32 18.46
N THR A 647 -14.75 30.29 19.19
CA THR A 647 -14.77 30.34 20.67
C THR A 647 -14.19 29.11 21.36
N ILE A 648 -13.82 28.06 20.62
CA ILE A 648 -13.08 26.89 21.13
C ILE A 648 -11.80 26.66 20.29
N ALA A 649 -11.16 27.73 19.81
CA ALA A 649 -9.99 27.64 18.92
C ALA A 649 -8.65 28.04 19.57
N ALA A 650 -8.61 28.49 20.82
CA ALA A 650 -7.38 29.05 21.38
C ALA A 650 -6.30 28.01 21.75
N THR A 651 -6.62 26.71 21.82
CA THR A 651 -5.65 25.68 22.26
C THR A 651 -5.70 24.33 21.53
N SER A 652 -6.54 24.13 20.50
CA SER A 652 -6.61 22.84 19.78
C SER A 652 -6.36 22.96 18.28
N ALA A 653 -5.61 22.02 17.72
CA ALA A 653 -5.23 21.94 16.31
C ALA A 653 -6.40 21.51 15.38
N GLN A 654 -7.66 21.75 15.75
CA GLN A 654 -8.85 21.27 15.03
C GLN A 654 -9.86 22.37 14.67
N THR A 655 -9.49 23.66 14.73
CA THR A 655 -10.24 24.71 14.01
C THR A 655 -10.31 24.37 12.51
N ILE A 656 -11.24 24.96 11.73
CA ILE A 656 -11.14 24.92 10.27
C ILE A 656 -9.89 25.74 9.82
N GLY A 657 -8.66 25.37 10.19
CA GLY A 657 -7.38 25.93 9.70
C GLY A 657 -6.93 25.40 8.33
N THR A 658 -7.85 25.04 7.43
CA THR A 658 -7.52 24.58 6.08
C THR A 658 -7.56 25.77 5.16
N ASN A 659 -6.62 25.84 4.21
CA ASN A 659 -6.66 26.85 3.16
C ASN A 659 -6.70 28.26 3.79
N GLY A 660 -7.43 29.20 3.20
CA GLY A 660 -7.53 30.57 3.72
C GLY A 660 -8.27 30.75 5.04
N HIS A 661 -8.97 29.76 5.61
CA HIS A 661 -9.87 30.00 6.76
C HIS A 661 -9.17 30.55 8.00
N ALA A 662 -7.95 30.10 8.31
CA ALA A 662 -7.19 30.63 9.43
C ALA A 662 -6.94 32.14 9.27
N ALA A 663 -6.56 32.57 8.06
CA ALA A 663 -6.38 33.97 7.72
C ALA A 663 -7.68 34.77 7.85
N HIS A 664 -8.84 34.19 7.51
CA HIS A 664 -10.12 34.92 7.50
C HIS A 664 -10.82 34.97 8.86
N LEU A 665 -10.66 33.94 9.70
CA LEU A 665 -11.46 33.74 10.91
C LEU A 665 -10.66 33.83 12.21
N THR A 666 -9.34 33.63 12.19
CA THR A 666 -8.54 33.45 13.41
C THR A 666 -7.34 34.39 13.54
N LEU A 667 -6.58 34.60 12.46
CA LEU A 667 -5.30 35.33 12.49
C LEU A 667 -5.51 36.84 12.44
N ASP A 668 -4.71 37.58 13.21
CA ASP A 668 -4.88 39.03 13.39
C ASP A 668 -4.69 39.85 12.11
N TYR A 669 -3.86 39.37 11.19
CA TYR A 669 -3.59 40.07 9.94
C TYR A 669 -4.77 40.05 8.95
N GLY A 670 -5.80 39.23 9.16
CA GLY A 670 -6.92 39.09 8.25
C GLY A 670 -8.24 39.68 8.75
N PRO A 671 -9.34 39.53 8.00
CA PRO A 671 -10.60 40.27 8.21
C PRO A 671 -11.48 39.73 9.35
N LYS A 672 -10.94 39.03 10.35
CA LYS A 672 -11.75 38.35 11.38
C LYS A 672 -12.70 39.29 12.13
N ALA A 673 -12.28 40.53 12.35
CA ALA A 673 -13.09 41.57 12.99
C ALA A 673 -14.30 42.02 12.15
N ILE A 674 -14.26 41.78 10.83
CA ILE A 674 -15.30 42.17 9.87
C ILE A 674 -16.26 41.01 9.57
N LEU A 675 -15.75 39.78 9.49
CA LEU A 675 -16.57 38.59 9.17
C LEU A 675 -17.34 38.03 10.38
N GLY A 676 -16.81 38.20 11.60
CA GLY A 676 -17.43 37.69 12.83
C GLY A 676 -17.22 36.19 13.06
N ALA A 677 -17.82 35.68 14.14
CA ALA A 677 -17.57 34.36 14.72
C ALA A 677 -18.77 33.40 14.64
N THR A 678 -19.86 33.79 13.96
CA THR A 678 -21.14 33.06 13.91
C THR A 678 -21.27 32.20 12.64
N VAL A 679 -22.23 31.27 12.64
CA VAL A 679 -22.56 30.40 11.49
C VAL A 679 -22.83 31.20 10.19
N SER A 680 -23.37 32.41 10.31
CA SER A 680 -23.59 33.34 9.18
C SER A 680 -22.29 33.77 8.48
N ALA A 681 -21.15 33.79 9.17
CA ALA A 681 -19.85 34.06 8.55
C ALA A 681 -19.50 33.00 7.49
N CYS A 682 -19.87 31.73 7.73
CA CYS A 682 -19.66 30.65 6.77
C CYS A 682 -20.59 30.79 5.55
N GLN A 683 -21.82 31.27 5.74
CA GLN A 683 -22.79 31.49 4.66
C GLN A 683 -22.38 32.62 3.70
N SER A 684 -21.44 33.48 4.11
CA SER A 684 -20.85 34.49 3.24
C SER A 684 -20.05 33.89 2.08
N CYS A 685 -19.59 32.65 2.24
CA CYS A 685 -18.78 31.94 1.26
C CYS A 685 -19.35 30.57 0.85
N HIS A 686 -20.23 29.96 1.65
CA HIS A 686 -20.75 28.61 1.42
C HIS A 686 -22.27 28.56 1.30
N THR A 687 -22.79 27.69 0.42
CA THR A 687 -24.24 27.55 0.18
C THR A 687 -24.87 26.41 0.98
N TYR A 688 -25.57 26.73 2.08
CA TYR A 688 -26.38 25.76 2.84
C TYR A 688 -27.50 26.44 3.64
N THR A 689 -28.61 25.72 3.84
CA THR A 689 -29.80 26.21 4.57
C THR A 689 -29.89 25.65 5.99
N THR A 690 -29.49 24.39 6.21
CA THR A 690 -29.43 23.71 7.52
C THR A 690 -28.24 22.76 7.58
N SER A 691 -27.90 22.23 8.76
CA SER A 691 -26.81 21.27 8.94
C SER A 691 -27.04 19.92 8.25
N THR A 692 -28.27 19.61 7.84
CA THR A 692 -28.63 18.36 7.13
C THR A 692 -29.03 18.61 5.67
N ALA A 693 -28.93 19.85 5.19
CA ALA A 693 -29.21 20.16 3.80
C ALA A 693 -28.29 19.34 2.88
N ILE A 694 -28.84 18.81 1.79
CA ILE A 694 -28.08 17.97 0.84
C ILE A 694 -26.82 18.68 0.33
N THR A 695 -26.83 20.01 0.17
CA THR A 695 -25.65 20.79 -0.25
C THR A 695 -24.53 20.87 0.80
N HIS A 696 -24.82 20.54 2.07
CA HIS A 696 -23.85 20.52 3.17
C HIS A 696 -23.28 19.12 3.42
N VAL A 697 -24.10 18.07 3.26
CA VAL A 697 -23.73 16.67 3.59
C VAL A 697 -23.49 15.78 2.36
N ASN A 698 -23.38 16.35 1.15
CA ASN A 698 -23.11 15.60 -0.08
C ASN A 698 -21.62 15.26 -0.32
N GLY A 699 -20.73 15.53 0.64
CA GLY A 699 -19.30 15.24 0.49
C GLY A 699 -18.57 16.16 -0.49
N SER A 700 -19.11 17.35 -0.79
CA SER A 700 -18.46 18.38 -1.60
C SER A 700 -18.50 19.74 -0.91
N VAL A 701 -17.40 20.49 -0.95
CA VAL A 701 -17.35 21.84 -0.38
C VAL A 701 -17.78 22.84 -1.46
N GLN A 702 -18.95 23.44 -1.30
CA GLN A 702 -19.48 24.44 -2.22
C GLN A 702 -19.03 25.84 -1.78
N VAL A 703 -18.20 26.51 -2.60
CA VAL A 703 -17.73 27.89 -2.36
C VAL A 703 -18.30 28.81 -3.44
N VAL A 704 -18.90 29.93 -3.02
CA VAL A 704 -19.39 30.98 -3.92
C VAL A 704 -18.23 31.92 -4.26
N SER A 705 -17.47 31.57 -5.30
CA SER A 705 -16.27 32.30 -5.73
C SER A 705 -16.51 33.78 -6.04
N ALA A 706 -17.70 34.14 -6.55
CA ALA A 706 -18.11 35.51 -6.85
C ALA A 706 -18.12 36.43 -5.61
N ASN A 707 -18.40 35.90 -4.42
CA ASN A 707 -18.40 36.67 -3.17
C ASN A 707 -16.98 37.08 -2.76
N CYS A 708 -15.96 36.40 -3.29
CA CYS A 708 -14.56 36.62 -2.92
C CYS A 708 -13.92 37.72 -3.79
N THR A 709 -14.16 37.69 -5.10
CA THR A 709 -13.51 38.57 -6.09
C THR A 709 -14.23 39.90 -6.31
N SER A 710 -15.51 40.00 -5.95
CA SER A 710 -16.30 41.22 -6.12
C SER A 710 -15.83 42.38 -5.24
N SER A 711 -15.34 42.10 -4.02
CA SER A 711 -14.95 43.14 -3.05
C SER A 711 -13.59 42.88 -2.40
N CYS A 712 -13.34 41.67 -1.88
CA CYS A 712 -12.18 41.39 -1.03
C CYS A 712 -10.89 41.14 -1.82
N HIS A 713 -10.94 40.32 -2.87
CA HIS A 713 -9.78 39.91 -3.66
C HIS A 713 -9.94 40.29 -5.14
N LYS A 714 -10.00 41.60 -5.42
CA LYS A 714 -10.29 42.11 -6.77
C LYS A 714 -9.23 41.81 -7.83
N ASN A 715 -7.97 41.66 -7.41
CA ASN A 715 -6.88 41.21 -8.30
C ASN A 715 -6.78 39.66 -8.37
N GLY A 716 -7.77 38.94 -7.85
CA GLY A 716 -7.76 37.48 -7.74
C GLY A 716 -7.02 36.98 -6.50
N ALA A 717 -7.45 35.84 -5.98
CA ALA A 717 -6.76 35.13 -4.90
C ALA A 717 -6.95 33.62 -5.06
N THR A 718 -5.92 32.88 -4.68
CA THR A 718 -5.96 31.41 -4.63
C THR A 718 -6.31 30.99 -3.20
N TRP A 719 -7.45 30.34 -3.03
CA TRP A 719 -7.96 29.93 -1.71
C TRP A 719 -7.11 28.86 -1.02
N THR A 720 -6.24 28.16 -1.75
CA THR A 720 -5.40 27.07 -1.23
C THR A 720 -4.12 27.53 -0.55
N SER A 721 -3.82 28.84 -0.55
CA SER A 721 -2.62 29.41 0.07
C SER A 721 -2.98 30.31 1.24
N GLY A 722 -2.01 30.55 2.12
CA GLY A 722 -2.14 31.39 3.31
C GLY A 722 -2.17 32.89 2.99
N ARG A 723 -1.23 33.65 3.53
CA ARG A 723 -1.15 35.11 3.35
C ARG A 723 -1.07 35.51 1.87
N VAL A 724 -1.89 36.48 1.46
CA VAL A 724 -1.80 37.13 0.15
C VAL A 724 -0.76 38.25 0.14
N THR A 725 -0.23 38.60 -1.03
CA THR A 725 0.72 39.72 -1.18
C THR A 725 0.03 41.05 -0.91
N CYS A 726 0.74 42.04 -0.36
CA CYS A 726 0.20 43.37 -0.09
C CYS A 726 -0.33 44.02 -1.38
N GLU A 727 0.40 43.81 -2.47
CA GLU A 727 0.13 44.35 -3.80
C GLU A 727 -1.22 43.87 -4.34
N SER A 728 -1.66 42.65 -3.97
CA SER A 728 -2.97 42.10 -4.37
C SER A 728 -4.15 42.95 -3.89
N CYS A 729 -3.96 43.75 -2.84
CA CYS A 729 -4.97 44.67 -2.32
C CYS A 729 -4.66 46.14 -2.63
N HIS A 730 -3.37 46.51 -2.64
CA HIS A 730 -2.90 47.90 -2.65
C HIS A 730 -2.45 48.42 -4.04
N THR A 731 -2.57 47.60 -5.10
CA THR A 731 -2.20 47.98 -6.47
C THR A 731 -3.31 47.61 -7.47
N GLY A 732 -3.38 48.31 -8.61
CA GLY A 732 -4.37 48.03 -9.66
C GLY A 732 -5.82 48.18 -9.17
N LEU A 733 -6.59 47.09 -9.24
CA LEU A 733 -7.96 47.03 -8.73
C LEU A 733 -7.96 46.95 -7.20
N LEU A 734 -8.12 48.08 -6.52
CA LEU A 734 -8.04 48.17 -5.06
C LEU A 734 -9.18 47.38 -4.38
N SER A 735 -8.79 46.53 -3.43
CA SER A 735 -9.74 45.79 -2.59
C SER A 735 -10.60 46.73 -1.74
N VAL A 736 -11.86 46.36 -1.54
CA VAL A 736 -12.82 47.07 -0.69
C VAL A 736 -13.29 46.10 0.39
N ILE A 737 -12.89 46.35 1.64
CA ILE A 737 -13.19 45.45 2.77
C ILE A 737 -13.85 46.27 3.87
N GLY A 738 -15.02 45.83 4.35
CA GLY A 738 -15.82 46.59 5.32
C GLY A 738 -16.22 47.99 4.82
N GLY A 739 -16.39 48.16 3.51
CA GLY A 739 -16.70 49.45 2.89
C GLY A 739 -15.53 50.44 2.78
N LYS A 740 -14.30 50.02 3.11
CA LYS A 740 -13.09 50.86 2.97
C LYS A 740 -12.22 50.38 1.82
N THR A 741 -11.82 51.32 0.97
CA THR A 741 -10.89 51.08 -0.15
C THR A 741 -9.44 51.05 0.36
N ALA A 742 -8.69 50.02 -0.04
CA ALA A 742 -7.27 49.90 0.28
C ALA A 742 -6.46 51.11 -0.27
N PRO A 743 -5.56 51.74 0.51
CA PRO A 743 -4.73 52.85 0.03
C PRO A 743 -3.77 52.42 -1.08
N ALA A 744 -3.67 53.22 -2.14
CA ALA A 744 -2.74 52.98 -3.24
C ALA A 744 -1.36 53.61 -2.97
N LYS A 745 -0.28 52.87 -3.28
CA LYS A 745 1.12 53.33 -3.16
C LYS A 745 1.81 53.35 -4.52
N THR A 746 1.22 54.08 -5.47
CA THR A 746 1.59 54.07 -6.90
C THR A 746 3.03 54.51 -7.18
N ASN A 747 3.60 55.37 -6.34
CA ASN A 747 4.96 55.89 -6.53
C ASN A 747 6.05 54.96 -5.98
N PHE A 748 5.71 53.84 -5.32
CA PHE A 748 6.68 53.01 -4.60
C PHE A 748 7.80 52.50 -5.51
N THR A 749 7.43 51.97 -6.67
CA THR A 749 8.37 51.46 -7.68
C THR A 749 8.92 52.54 -8.60
N ALA A 750 8.22 53.67 -8.74
CA ALA A 750 8.57 54.74 -9.68
C ALA A 750 9.54 55.77 -9.09
N SER A 751 9.35 56.19 -7.84
CA SER A 751 10.15 57.23 -7.18
C SER A 751 10.41 56.97 -5.69
N GLY A 752 9.97 55.82 -5.16
CA GLY A 752 10.13 55.41 -3.77
C GLY A 752 11.22 54.36 -3.53
N HIS A 753 11.21 53.73 -2.34
CA HIS A 753 12.17 52.68 -1.98
C HIS A 753 12.01 51.37 -2.77
N GLY A 754 10.93 51.23 -3.56
CA GLY A 754 10.66 50.10 -4.44
C GLY A 754 11.35 50.17 -5.80
N GLN A 755 12.12 51.22 -6.10
CA GLN A 755 12.84 51.38 -7.37
C GLN A 755 13.86 50.25 -7.61
N ALA A 756 13.93 49.75 -8.84
CA ALA A 756 14.93 48.78 -9.26
C ALA A 756 16.32 49.42 -9.39
N GLY A 757 17.32 48.88 -8.67
CA GLY A 757 18.71 49.31 -8.75
C GLY A 757 19.64 48.26 -8.14
N ALA A 758 20.87 48.18 -8.64
CA ALA A 758 21.84 47.18 -8.20
C ALA A 758 22.14 47.33 -6.69
N GLY A 759 21.78 46.31 -5.90
CA GLY A 759 22.07 46.23 -4.47
C GLY A 759 21.05 46.86 -3.51
N PHE A 760 19.85 47.26 -3.97
CA PHE A 760 18.77 47.81 -3.11
C PHE A 760 17.69 46.78 -2.72
N ASP A 761 18.03 45.51 -2.63
CA ASP A 761 17.03 44.43 -2.52
C ASP A 761 16.20 44.52 -1.23
N ALA A 762 16.83 44.95 -0.13
CA ALA A 762 16.17 45.13 1.16
C ALA A 762 15.09 46.24 1.13
N SER A 763 15.27 47.31 0.35
CA SER A 763 14.32 48.43 0.35
C SER A 763 13.07 48.16 -0.50
N ARG A 764 13.12 47.17 -1.40
CA ARG A 764 12.03 46.82 -2.31
C ARG A 764 10.98 45.90 -1.70
N GLN A 765 11.22 45.40 -0.50
CA GLN A 765 10.30 44.50 0.19
C GLN A 765 9.48 45.28 1.22
N CYS A 766 8.16 45.24 1.09
CA CYS A 766 7.24 45.84 2.07
C CYS A 766 7.54 45.35 3.50
N ALA A 767 7.87 44.07 3.63
CA ALA A 767 8.16 43.39 4.91
C ALA A 767 9.42 43.90 5.63
N SER A 768 10.33 44.60 4.94
CA SER A 768 11.51 45.21 5.56
C SER A 768 11.15 46.40 6.46
N CYS A 769 9.99 47.02 6.22
CA CYS A 769 9.49 48.16 6.99
C CYS A 769 8.20 47.83 7.74
N HIS A 770 7.46 46.82 7.26
CA HIS A 770 6.17 46.45 7.77
C HIS A 770 6.14 45.05 8.35
N ASP A 771 5.58 44.90 9.55
CA ASP A 771 5.22 43.61 10.08
C ASP A 771 4.01 43.06 9.32
N ALA A 772 4.22 41.92 8.64
CA ALA A 772 3.21 41.22 7.86
C ALA A 772 2.16 40.51 8.73
N ASP A 773 2.46 40.18 9.98
CA ASP A 773 1.58 39.44 10.89
C ASP A 773 0.66 40.35 11.73
N SER A 774 1.03 41.63 11.87
CA SER A 774 0.23 42.63 12.57
C SER A 774 -1.16 42.88 11.95
N GLY A 775 -2.13 43.20 12.82
CA GLY A 775 -3.52 43.43 12.43
C GLY A 775 -3.72 44.74 11.67
N HIS A 776 -4.40 44.67 10.51
CA HIS A 776 -4.62 45.83 9.63
C HIS A 776 -5.96 45.83 8.87
N ILE A 777 -6.62 44.67 8.74
CA ILE A 777 -7.93 44.55 8.06
C ILE A 777 -9.04 44.67 9.10
N ASN A 778 -9.20 45.87 9.65
CA ASN A 778 -10.15 46.16 10.73
C ASN A 778 -11.21 47.22 10.35
N GLY A 779 -11.24 47.64 9.08
CA GLY A 779 -12.19 48.66 8.60
C GLY A 779 -11.82 50.11 8.95
N THR A 780 -10.64 50.36 9.50
CA THR A 780 -10.14 51.71 9.85
C THR A 780 -8.95 52.10 8.96
N SER A 781 -8.97 53.30 8.37
CA SER A 781 -7.87 53.80 7.52
C SER A 781 -6.81 54.55 8.35
N GLY A 782 -5.53 54.31 8.09
CA GLY A 782 -4.42 55.13 8.60
C GLY A 782 -3.89 54.78 10.00
N ASP A 783 -4.19 53.60 10.53
CA ASP A 783 -3.91 53.19 11.91
C ASP A 783 -2.45 52.76 12.22
N GLN A 784 -1.54 52.85 11.25
CA GLN A 784 -0.09 52.57 11.38
C GLN A 784 0.29 51.18 11.94
N LYS A 785 -0.67 50.27 12.15
CA LYS A 785 -0.48 49.01 12.89
C LYS A 785 0.51 48.04 12.25
N ARG A 786 0.82 48.18 10.97
CA ARG A 786 1.81 47.36 10.27
C ARG A 786 3.23 47.90 10.33
N ILE A 787 3.53 49.08 10.87
CA ILE A 787 4.91 49.58 10.89
C ILE A 787 5.70 48.84 11.97
N ALA A 788 6.77 48.13 11.59
CA ALA A 788 7.53 47.27 12.49
C ALA A 788 8.13 48.04 13.68
N VAL A 789 8.73 49.20 13.40
CA VAL A 789 9.18 50.20 14.40
C VAL A 789 8.94 51.59 13.82
N ASN A 790 8.22 52.46 14.54
CA ASN A 790 7.73 53.74 14.00
C ASN A 790 8.61 54.95 14.36
N ASP A 791 9.93 54.76 14.40
CA ASP A 791 10.94 55.78 14.74
C ASP A 791 12.16 55.74 13.80
N TYR A 792 13.15 56.61 14.04
CA TYR A 792 14.36 56.73 13.21
C TYR A 792 15.19 55.44 13.09
N THR A 793 15.08 54.52 14.05
CA THR A 793 15.92 53.31 14.09
C THR A 793 15.62 52.40 12.89
N LEU A 794 14.37 52.41 12.41
CA LEU A 794 13.97 51.69 11.20
C LEU A 794 14.76 52.20 9.97
N CYS A 795 14.88 53.52 9.83
CA CYS A 795 15.65 54.15 8.76
C CYS A 795 17.15 53.89 8.93
N ALA A 796 17.66 54.07 10.16
CA ALA A 796 19.08 53.92 10.48
C ALA A 796 19.59 52.48 10.24
N GLY A 797 18.74 51.47 10.45
CA GLY A 797 19.06 50.06 10.22
C GLY A 797 19.43 49.70 8.78
N CYS A 798 19.11 50.57 7.82
CA CYS A 798 19.57 50.47 6.43
C CYS A 798 20.55 51.61 6.06
N HIS A 799 20.23 52.85 6.44
CA HIS A 799 21.01 54.00 5.99
C HIS A 799 22.38 54.15 6.67
N ASN A 800 22.68 53.42 7.75
CA ASN A 800 24.03 53.37 8.34
C ASN A 800 24.83 52.14 7.90
N ASP A 801 24.29 51.33 6.98
CA ASP A 801 24.89 50.09 6.52
C ASP A 801 25.39 50.23 5.08
N ALA A 802 26.69 50.03 4.88
CA ALA A 802 27.33 50.13 3.58
C ALA A 802 26.91 49.04 2.58
N ILE A 803 26.45 47.90 3.09
CA ILE A 803 26.02 46.73 2.33
C ILE A 803 24.58 46.93 1.85
N LYS A 804 23.69 47.45 2.71
CA LYS A 804 22.27 47.67 2.37
C LYS A 804 22.02 48.92 1.53
N VAL A 805 22.87 49.94 1.66
CA VAL A 805 22.82 51.16 0.84
C VAL A 805 24.18 51.37 0.17
N PRO A 806 24.42 50.80 -1.02
CA PRO A 806 25.72 50.90 -1.69
C PRO A 806 26.11 52.33 -2.06
N THR A 807 25.13 53.22 -2.28
CA THR A 807 25.38 54.62 -2.64
C THR A 807 25.89 55.43 -1.45
N ALA A 808 27.19 55.75 -1.47
CA ALA A 808 27.85 56.48 -0.40
C ALA A 808 27.17 57.80 -0.02
N THR A 809 26.54 58.52 -0.96
CA THR A 809 25.83 59.80 -0.77
C THR A 809 24.45 59.68 -0.10
N ARG A 810 23.93 58.47 0.11
CA ARG A 810 22.65 58.21 0.79
C ARG A 810 22.78 57.51 2.16
N ARG A 811 24.03 57.33 2.62
CA ARG A 811 24.38 56.72 3.91
C ARG A 811 24.70 57.73 5.01
N ASN A 812 24.70 57.25 6.25
CA ASN A 812 25.09 57.98 7.47
C ASN A 812 24.34 59.30 7.61
N VAL A 813 23.06 59.28 7.22
CA VAL A 813 22.15 60.40 7.37
C VAL A 813 21.56 60.36 8.77
N THR A 814 21.44 61.54 9.38
CA THR A 814 20.98 61.65 10.76
C THR A 814 19.71 62.47 10.85
N ARG A 815 18.97 62.32 11.93
CA ARG A 815 17.81 63.17 12.23
C ARG A 815 18.22 64.64 12.40
N HIS A 816 17.29 65.56 12.11
CA HIS A 816 17.48 66.99 12.33
C HIS A 816 17.12 67.36 13.77
N ALA A 817 17.79 68.36 14.35
CA ALA A 817 17.51 68.84 15.71
C ALA A 817 16.80 70.20 15.67
N VAL A 818 15.89 70.45 16.60
CA VAL A 818 15.27 71.77 16.81
C VAL A 818 15.76 72.39 18.13
N ASP A 819 15.67 73.73 18.26
CA ASP A 819 16.36 74.60 19.24
C ASP A 819 16.69 73.95 20.61
N LEU A 820 17.99 74.00 20.95
CA LEU A 820 18.58 73.56 22.22
C LEU A 820 18.54 72.05 22.51
N GLY A 821 18.70 71.22 21.48
CA GLY A 821 19.14 69.82 21.63
C GLY A 821 18.14 68.84 22.25
N ASN A 822 16.93 69.29 22.60
CA ASN A 822 15.96 68.49 23.36
C ASN A 822 14.87 67.80 22.51
N TYR A 823 14.75 68.10 21.21
CA TYR A 823 13.81 67.41 20.32
C TYR A 823 14.45 67.07 18.97
N THR A 824 14.20 65.85 18.50
CA THR A 824 14.71 65.34 17.23
C THR A 824 13.57 65.15 16.23
N MET A 825 13.71 65.71 15.04
CA MET A 825 12.74 65.59 13.96
C MET A 825 12.96 64.29 13.20
N GLU A 826 11.93 63.45 13.17
CA GLU A 826 11.95 62.16 12.47
C GLU A 826 12.04 62.31 10.96
N CYS A 827 12.76 61.39 10.30
CA CYS A 827 12.96 61.38 8.84
C CYS A 827 11.62 61.43 8.08
N LYS A 828 10.61 60.74 8.63
CA LYS A 828 9.27 60.67 8.04
C LYS A 828 8.60 62.03 7.97
N THR A 829 8.95 63.03 8.78
CA THR A 829 8.36 64.37 8.69
C THR A 829 8.59 64.98 7.30
N CYS A 830 9.77 64.76 6.74
CA CYS A 830 10.17 65.29 5.44
C CYS A 830 10.02 64.28 4.30
N HIS A 831 10.21 62.99 4.56
CA HIS A 831 10.24 61.97 3.50
C HIS A 831 8.99 61.07 3.49
N ASP A 832 8.44 60.79 2.31
CA ASP A 832 7.52 59.66 2.11
C ASP A 832 8.28 58.48 1.52
N VAL A 833 8.46 57.45 2.33
CA VAL A 833 9.19 56.23 1.98
C VAL A 833 8.57 55.46 0.81
N HIS A 834 7.34 55.77 0.42
CA HIS A 834 6.67 55.18 -0.74
C HIS A 834 6.84 56.01 -2.03
N GLY A 835 7.60 57.09 -2.00
CA GLY A 835 7.90 57.90 -3.16
C GLY A 835 6.98 59.11 -3.34
N THR A 836 7.50 60.11 -4.02
CA THR A 836 6.85 61.40 -4.27
C THR A 836 7.17 61.86 -5.69
N GLY A 837 6.45 62.85 -6.23
CA GLY A 837 6.88 63.54 -7.46
C GLY A 837 8.14 64.40 -7.27
N ASN A 838 8.57 64.60 -6.03
CA ASN A 838 9.70 65.44 -5.65
C ASN A 838 11.01 64.65 -5.49
N ARG A 839 12.12 65.39 -5.48
CA ARG A 839 13.48 64.82 -5.35
C ARG A 839 13.69 64.17 -3.99
N ALA A 840 14.45 63.07 -3.98
CA ALA A 840 14.84 62.33 -2.78
C ALA A 840 13.65 62.01 -1.85
N MET A 841 12.47 61.76 -2.43
CA MET A 841 11.28 61.33 -1.72
C MET A 841 10.77 62.34 -0.67
N VAL A 842 11.14 63.61 -0.84
CA VAL A 842 10.66 64.69 0.02
C VAL A 842 9.18 64.92 -0.26
N ARG A 843 8.35 64.91 0.78
CA ARG A 843 6.92 65.13 0.68
C ARG A 843 6.61 66.42 -0.06
N THR A 844 5.57 66.35 -0.88
CA THR A 844 5.01 67.53 -1.56
C THR A 844 4.45 68.52 -0.57
N THR A 845 3.92 68.05 0.56
CA THR A 845 3.44 68.92 1.63
C THR A 845 4.20 68.59 2.90
N LEU A 846 4.92 69.59 3.43
CA LEU A 846 5.61 69.52 4.71
C LEU A 846 4.75 70.19 5.78
N VAL A 847 4.54 69.50 6.89
CA VAL A 847 3.77 69.99 8.04
C VAL A 847 4.64 69.90 9.29
N PHE A 848 4.78 71.01 10.01
CA PHE A 848 5.47 71.10 11.28
C PHE A 848 4.63 71.93 12.27
N GLY A 849 3.99 71.27 13.23
CA GLY A 849 2.97 71.89 14.07
C GLY A 849 1.82 72.45 13.21
N ALA A 850 1.49 73.73 13.38
CA ALA A 850 0.51 74.43 12.55
C ALA A 850 1.08 74.95 11.21
N LEU A 851 2.40 74.86 11.00
CA LEU A 851 3.05 75.38 9.79
C LEU A 851 2.96 74.36 8.67
N THR A 852 2.44 74.78 7.51
CA THR A 852 2.38 73.95 6.30
C THR A 852 3.00 74.68 5.11
N SER A 853 3.78 73.97 4.33
CA SER A 853 4.34 74.43 3.05
C SER A 853 4.22 73.35 1.99
N THR A 854 3.91 73.74 0.75
CA THR A 854 3.98 72.87 -0.41
C THR A 854 5.31 73.08 -1.11
N ILE A 855 6.11 72.02 -1.22
CA ILE A 855 7.45 72.04 -1.80
C ILE A 855 7.40 71.44 -3.20
N SER A 856 7.98 72.14 -4.16
CA SER A 856 8.28 71.65 -5.50
C SER A 856 9.70 72.09 -5.87
N TYR A 857 10.48 71.20 -6.50
CA TYR A 857 11.85 71.48 -6.91
C TYR A 857 11.89 71.76 -8.42
N ALA A 858 12.46 72.89 -8.83
CA ALA A 858 12.71 73.18 -10.24
C ALA A 858 14.08 72.64 -10.71
N THR A 859 15.11 72.77 -9.87
CA THR A 859 16.48 72.30 -10.12
C THR A 859 17.12 71.63 -8.89
N THR A 860 18.39 71.24 -9.00
CA THR A 860 19.10 70.53 -7.93
C THR A 860 19.60 71.40 -6.79
N ALA A 861 19.47 72.71 -6.90
CA ALA A 861 20.01 73.69 -5.97
C ALA A 861 18.96 74.32 -5.01
N ASP A 862 17.68 74.02 -5.18
CA ASP A 862 16.55 74.80 -4.62
C ASP A 862 16.04 74.30 -3.25
N LEU A 863 16.92 74.10 -2.27
CA LEU A 863 16.49 73.74 -0.90
C LEU A 863 15.78 74.90 -0.17
N VAL A 864 15.98 76.11 -0.68
CA VAL A 864 15.37 77.37 -0.22
C VAL A 864 14.62 78.00 -1.39
N GLN A 865 13.55 78.72 -1.10
CA GLN A 865 12.80 79.49 -2.07
C GLN A 865 13.27 80.95 -1.98
N LEU A 866 13.77 81.49 -3.09
CA LEU A 866 14.29 82.86 -3.20
C LEU A 866 13.24 83.88 -3.64
N GLN A 867 11.99 83.46 -3.75
CA GLN A 867 10.85 84.29 -4.14
C GLN A 867 9.73 84.14 -3.10
N ALA A 868 8.88 85.16 -2.97
CA ALA A 868 7.73 85.10 -2.09
C ALA A 868 6.85 83.87 -2.43
N PRO A 869 6.37 83.11 -1.43
CA PRO A 869 6.32 83.45 -0.01
C PRO A 869 7.53 82.99 0.83
N TYR A 870 8.65 82.61 0.20
CA TYR A 870 9.88 82.15 0.89
C TYR A 870 9.60 80.97 1.83
N ARG A 871 9.05 79.88 1.28
CA ARG A 871 8.61 78.66 1.99
C ARG A 871 9.24 77.38 1.43
N GLY A 872 10.53 77.43 1.10
CA GLY A 872 11.32 76.25 0.75
C GLY A 872 11.44 75.25 1.92
N VAL A 873 12.26 74.21 1.74
CA VAL A 873 12.39 73.10 2.70
C VAL A 873 12.80 73.61 4.08
N CYS A 874 13.89 74.40 4.14
CA CYS A 874 14.41 74.95 5.39
C CYS A 874 13.46 76.01 5.96
N GLN A 875 12.97 76.89 5.09
CA GLN A 875 12.07 77.99 5.44
C GLN A 875 10.67 77.51 5.89
N THR A 876 10.33 76.24 5.71
CA THR A 876 9.07 75.69 6.25
C THR A 876 9.08 75.70 7.77
N CYS A 877 10.25 75.43 8.38
CA CYS A 877 10.39 75.27 9.82
C CYS A 877 11.21 76.38 10.48
N HIS A 878 12.25 76.92 9.82
CA HIS A 878 13.15 77.91 10.42
C HIS A 878 12.56 79.33 10.39
N THR A 879 12.21 79.85 11.58
CA THR A 879 11.68 81.21 11.77
C THR A 879 12.66 82.17 12.47
N LYS A 880 13.74 81.64 13.08
CA LYS A 880 14.67 82.40 13.93
C LYS A 880 16.14 82.36 13.49
N THR A 881 16.48 81.66 12.41
CA THR A 881 17.87 81.54 11.92
C THR A 881 18.38 82.89 11.41
N SER A 882 19.70 83.11 11.42
CA SER A 882 20.28 84.34 10.85
C SER A 882 20.11 84.43 9.33
N HIS A 883 20.04 83.27 8.66
CA HIS A 883 19.81 83.16 7.22
C HIS A 883 18.70 82.13 6.86
N TYR A 884 18.09 82.33 5.70
CA TYR A 884 16.94 81.65 5.08
C TYR A 884 15.74 81.44 6.01
N ARG A 885 15.25 82.51 6.65
CA ARG A 885 14.04 82.49 7.49
C ARG A 885 12.75 82.40 6.67
N ARG A 886 11.75 81.77 7.26
CA ARG A 886 10.39 81.69 6.72
C ARG A 886 9.83 83.07 6.42
N GLY A 887 9.41 83.29 5.17
CA GLY A 887 8.71 84.52 4.77
C GLY A 887 9.60 85.76 4.61
N VAL A 888 10.92 85.65 4.72
CA VAL A 888 11.86 86.79 4.67
C VAL A 888 12.74 86.71 3.41
N ASN A 889 12.94 87.86 2.74
CA ASN A 889 13.93 88.02 1.67
C ASN A 889 15.26 88.49 2.27
N GLU A 890 16.36 87.77 2.02
CA GLU A 890 17.62 88.01 2.72
C GLU A 890 18.83 88.31 1.81
N GLY A 891 18.63 88.50 0.50
CA GLY A 891 19.68 88.99 -0.42
C GLY A 891 20.87 88.03 -0.64
N SER A 892 22.02 88.57 -1.08
CA SER A 892 23.22 87.82 -1.53
C SER A 892 24.28 87.53 -0.46
N GLY A 893 23.98 87.80 0.82
CA GLY A 893 24.95 87.66 1.93
C GLY A 893 25.31 86.23 2.32
N HIS A 894 24.69 85.22 1.72
CA HIS A 894 24.95 83.80 1.96
C HIS A 894 24.74 83.00 0.66
N PRO A 895 25.52 81.93 0.38
CA PRO A 895 25.32 81.10 -0.80
C PRO A 895 23.88 80.61 -0.94
N THR A 896 23.31 80.74 -2.15
CA THR A 896 21.94 80.32 -2.52
C THR A 896 21.87 78.93 -3.12
N THR A 897 23.02 78.34 -3.43
CA THR A 897 23.16 77.00 -3.99
C THR A 897 24.32 76.27 -3.30
N GLY A 898 24.36 74.94 -3.38
CA GLY A 898 25.44 74.15 -2.76
C GLY A 898 25.40 74.11 -1.23
N CYS A 899 24.24 74.37 -0.61
CA CYS A 899 24.08 74.48 0.84
C CYS A 899 24.64 73.26 1.60
N LEU A 900 24.50 72.06 1.04
CA LEU A 900 24.95 70.80 1.65
C LEU A 900 26.49 70.67 1.77
N ASN A 901 27.26 71.53 1.11
CA ASN A 901 28.72 71.56 1.21
C ASN A 901 29.17 72.03 2.60
N CYS A 902 28.46 73.01 3.17
CA CYS A 902 28.76 73.58 4.48
C CYS A 902 27.68 73.23 5.54
N HIS A 903 26.46 72.84 5.15
CA HIS A 903 25.40 72.26 6.00
C HIS A 903 25.16 70.78 5.69
N SER A 904 26.01 69.91 6.21
CA SER A 904 25.98 68.49 5.82
C SER A 904 24.69 67.79 6.27
N HIS A 905 24.10 66.97 5.40
CA HIS A 905 22.99 66.07 5.75
C HIS A 905 23.44 64.83 6.55
N ARG A 906 24.64 64.89 7.16
CA ARG A 906 25.37 63.81 7.85
C ARG A 906 26.04 64.37 9.10
N ASN A 907 26.70 63.50 9.87
CA ASN A 907 27.40 63.78 11.14
C ASN A 907 26.45 63.77 12.35
N THR A 908 26.73 64.51 13.43
CA THR A 908 25.96 64.39 14.69
C THR A 908 24.47 64.75 14.53
N PHE A 909 24.15 65.74 13.71
CA PHE A 909 22.78 66.13 13.36
C PHE A 909 22.72 66.63 11.91
N ALA A 910 21.61 66.34 11.22
CA ALA A 910 21.43 66.79 9.84
C ALA A 910 21.39 68.33 9.75
N PHE A 911 22.10 68.86 8.76
CA PHE A 911 22.23 70.27 8.38
C PHE A 911 22.97 71.16 9.39
N LYS A 912 23.67 70.56 10.37
CA LYS A 912 24.58 71.29 11.27
C LYS A 912 25.76 71.89 10.47
N PRO A 913 26.14 73.17 10.69
CA PRO A 913 27.28 73.78 10.01
C PRO A 913 28.64 73.13 10.39
N LYS A 914 29.59 73.12 9.44
CA LYS A 914 30.97 72.59 9.59
C LYS A 914 31.96 73.62 10.17
N ALA A 915 33.19 73.18 10.50
CA ALA A 915 34.31 74.07 10.88
C ALA A 915 34.77 74.95 9.70
N CYS A 916 35.36 76.12 10.00
CA CYS A 916 35.71 77.16 9.03
C CYS A 916 36.57 76.63 7.87
N ASP A 917 37.64 75.91 8.21
CA ASP A 917 38.70 75.46 7.29
C ASP A 917 38.21 74.38 6.32
N GLU A 918 37.13 73.68 6.67
CA GLU A 918 36.48 72.68 5.80
C GLU A 918 35.64 73.34 4.68
N CYS A 919 35.27 74.61 4.83
CA CYS A 919 34.61 75.41 3.80
C CYS A 919 35.65 76.35 3.11
N HIS A 920 36.81 76.65 3.75
CA HIS A 920 37.81 77.65 3.30
C HIS A 920 39.24 77.18 2.92
N GLY A 921 39.67 75.91 3.06
CA GLY A 921 40.88 75.30 2.44
C GLY A 921 42.23 75.26 3.24
N TYR A 922 43.25 74.50 2.79
CA TYR A 922 44.60 74.34 3.42
C TYR A 922 45.73 73.88 2.43
N PRO A 923 46.99 74.37 2.52
CA PRO A 923 47.44 75.50 3.36
C PRO A 923 46.89 76.85 2.85
N PRO A 924 46.89 77.91 3.67
CA PRO A 924 46.45 79.24 3.26
C PRO A 924 47.25 79.76 2.05
N THR A 925 46.57 80.29 1.03
CA THR A 925 47.21 80.79 -0.21
C THR A 925 46.98 82.29 -0.45
N PRO A 926 47.94 82.98 -1.10
CA PRO A 926 47.77 84.37 -1.51
C PRO A 926 46.64 84.59 -2.53
N LYS A 927 46.20 85.84 -2.64
CA LYS A 927 45.19 86.27 -3.62
C LYS A 927 45.75 86.10 -5.04
N GLY A 928 44.98 85.49 -5.93
CA GLY A 928 45.40 85.24 -7.33
C GLY A 928 46.23 83.98 -7.54
N PHE A 929 46.48 83.18 -6.49
CA PHE A 929 47.12 81.88 -6.64
C PHE A 929 46.21 80.92 -7.43
N VAL A 930 46.69 80.50 -8.61
CA VAL A 930 46.04 79.49 -9.45
C VAL A 930 46.80 78.20 -9.30
N ALA A 931 46.18 77.19 -8.68
CA ALA A 931 46.78 75.87 -8.54
C ALA A 931 47.01 75.26 -9.93
N SER A 932 48.26 75.26 -10.40
CA SER A 932 48.62 74.64 -11.68
C SER A 932 49.26 73.28 -11.43
N GLN A 933 48.67 72.26 -12.08
CA GLN A 933 49.08 70.85 -12.08
C GLN A 933 49.17 70.20 -10.69
N ALA A 934 48.06 69.59 -10.25
CA ALA A 934 47.93 68.57 -9.19
C ALA A 934 48.58 68.80 -7.80
N ASN A 935 49.25 69.91 -7.55
CA ASN A 935 49.96 70.17 -6.31
C ASN A 935 49.14 71.17 -5.46
N TYR A 936 48.69 70.75 -4.27
CA TYR A 936 47.87 71.50 -3.30
C TYR A 936 46.37 71.69 -3.61
N SER A 937 45.66 70.59 -3.88
CA SER A 937 44.26 70.58 -4.36
C SER A 937 43.20 71.21 -3.44
N THR A 938 43.45 71.30 -2.13
CA THR A 938 42.50 71.85 -1.14
C THR A 938 42.76 73.31 -0.77
N ALA A 939 43.78 73.92 -1.35
CA ALA A 939 44.10 75.30 -1.07
C ALA A 939 43.03 76.24 -1.66
N ARG A 940 42.60 77.22 -0.86
CA ARG A 940 41.56 78.19 -1.19
C ARG A 940 41.92 79.50 -0.46
N LEU A 941 41.39 80.62 -0.96
CA LEU A 941 41.66 81.94 -0.38
C LEU A 941 41.07 82.03 1.04
N GLU A 942 41.92 82.34 2.02
CA GLU A 942 41.49 82.91 3.29
C GLU A 942 41.46 84.44 3.17
N ASN A 943 40.46 85.11 3.78
CA ASN A 943 40.23 86.55 3.65
C ASN A 943 41.29 87.45 4.34
N TYR A 944 42.57 87.06 4.44
CA TYR A 944 43.67 87.91 4.92
C TYR A 944 44.92 87.81 4.01
N SER A 945 45.55 88.95 3.73
CA SER A 945 46.73 89.06 2.86
C SER A 945 48.01 88.69 3.62
N GLY A 946 48.74 87.67 3.15
CA GLY A 946 50.12 87.42 3.56
C GLY A 946 50.49 85.98 3.97
N GLY A 947 49.53 85.06 4.02
CA GLY A 947 49.81 83.64 4.26
C GLY A 947 50.28 82.91 3.00
N GLY A 948 51.38 82.16 3.10
CA GLY A 948 51.69 81.08 2.16
C GLY A 948 52.86 81.27 1.19
N GLY A 949 53.65 82.36 1.25
CA GLY A 949 54.75 82.70 0.32
C GLY A 949 55.58 81.54 -0.26
N ALA A 950 56.73 81.21 0.33
CA ALA A 950 57.64 80.15 -0.18
C ALA A 950 57.02 78.74 -0.11
N HIS A 951 56.00 78.56 0.73
CA HIS A 951 55.33 77.29 1.01
C HIS A 951 54.45 76.76 -0.13
N VAL A 952 53.99 77.63 -1.04
CA VAL A 952 53.16 77.22 -2.19
C VAL A 952 53.96 76.92 -3.46
N LYS A 953 55.31 76.94 -3.39
CA LYS A 953 56.18 76.60 -4.52
C LYS A 953 56.45 75.10 -4.58
N LEU A 954 56.46 74.56 -5.81
CA LEU A 954 56.71 73.15 -6.05
C LEU A 954 58.08 72.72 -5.53
N GLY A 955 58.10 71.70 -4.66
CA GLY A 955 59.32 71.14 -4.07
C GLY A 955 59.72 71.76 -2.73
N HIS A 956 59.05 72.81 -2.26
CA HIS A 956 59.32 73.43 -0.95
C HIS A 956 58.50 72.81 0.18
N LEU A 957 57.26 72.44 -0.11
CA LEU A 957 56.45 71.53 0.70
C LEU A 957 56.02 70.33 -0.15
N MET A 958 55.59 69.27 0.52
CA MET A 958 55.05 68.09 -0.17
C MET A 958 53.74 68.46 -0.87
N SER A 959 53.59 68.07 -2.13
CA SER A 959 52.44 68.43 -2.95
C SER A 959 51.09 67.86 -2.50
N ASN A 960 51.11 66.90 -1.56
CA ASN A 960 49.96 66.15 -1.08
C ASN A 960 49.53 66.51 0.35
N LEU A 961 49.89 67.71 0.84
CA LEU A 961 49.53 68.18 2.17
C LEU A 961 48.01 68.14 2.41
N ARG A 962 47.64 67.70 3.62
CA ARG A 962 46.24 67.57 4.06
C ARG A 962 46.01 68.32 5.38
N PRO A 963 44.83 68.91 5.60
CA PRO A 963 44.48 69.55 6.87
C PRO A 963 44.73 68.66 8.10
N SER A 964 44.52 67.35 7.96
CA SER A 964 44.73 66.37 9.04
C SER A 964 46.18 66.23 9.52
N GLN A 965 47.16 66.71 8.75
CA GLN A 965 48.58 66.66 9.13
C GLN A 965 48.99 67.85 10.01
N GLY A 966 48.12 68.84 10.16
CA GLY A 966 48.39 70.07 10.90
C GLY A 966 49.68 70.75 10.40
N PHE A 967 50.38 71.42 11.31
CA PHE A 967 51.63 72.12 11.00
C PHE A 967 52.88 71.23 10.98
N THR A 968 52.72 69.93 11.26
CA THR A 968 53.84 68.94 11.34
C THR A 968 54.79 69.01 10.15
N PRO A 969 54.32 69.09 8.88
CA PRO A 969 55.22 69.14 7.73
C PRO A 969 56.04 70.44 7.63
N CYS A 970 55.57 71.52 8.26
CA CYS A 970 56.26 72.81 8.31
C CYS A 970 57.39 72.83 9.35
N LEU A 971 57.33 71.96 10.37
CA LEU A 971 58.29 71.96 11.47
C LEU A 971 59.69 71.46 11.10
N THR A 972 59.83 70.83 9.93
CA THR A 972 61.13 70.39 9.39
C THR A 972 62.09 71.55 9.13
N CYS A 973 61.54 72.72 8.79
CA CYS A 973 62.31 73.94 8.57
C CYS A 973 62.09 74.96 9.70
N HIS A 974 61.03 74.82 10.50
CA HIS A 974 60.68 75.75 11.59
C HIS A 974 60.68 75.07 12.96
N TYR A 975 61.66 75.36 13.79
CA TYR A 975 61.90 74.62 15.03
C TYR A 975 61.06 75.09 16.24
N ASP A 976 60.27 76.16 16.12
CA ASP A 976 59.49 76.74 17.23
C ASP A 976 58.16 76.02 17.52
N GLY A 977 57.82 74.99 16.76
CA GLY A 977 56.61 74.19 16.97
C GLY A 977 55.33 74.80 16.37
N ALA A 978 54.26 74.00 16.41
CA ALA A 978 52.99 74.29 15.73
C ALA A 978 52.24 75.50 16.32
N ALA A 979 52.41 75.79 17.61
CA ALA A 979 51.75 76.90 18.29
C ALA A 979 52.17 78.27 17.74
N ALA A 980 53.39 78.39 17.22
CA ALA A 980 53.90 79.61 16.60
C ALA A 980 53.24 79.92 15.23
N HIS A 981 52.47 78.98 14.66
CA HIS A 981 51.77 79.12 13.38
C HIS A 981 50.29 79.53 13.52
N VAL A 982 49.79 79.63 14.75
CA VAL A 982 48.40 79.96 15.06
C VAL A 982 48.37 81.36 15.67
N GLY A 983 47.73 82.31 14.97
CA GLY A 983 47.50 83.65 15.52
C GLY A 983 46.62 83.59 16.77
N ASP A 984 46.66 84.64 17.60
CA ASP A 984 45.85 84.71 18.83
C ASP A 984 44.35 84.67 18.51
N GLU A 985 43.67 83.61 18.95
CA GLU A 985 42.24 83.36 18.68
C GLU A 985 41.32 83.98 19.74
N SER A 986 41.85 84.70 20.73
CA SER A 986 41.06 85.34 21.80
C SER A 986 40.12 86.45 21.30
N VAL A 987 40.23 86.88 20.03
CA VAL A 987 39.44 87.95 19.42
C VAL A 987 38.01 87.51 19.03
N TRP A 988 37.68 86.21 19.02
CA TRP A 988 36.38 85.73 18.51
C TRP A 988 35.25 85.56 19.54
N ALA A 989 35.47 85.89 20.81
CA ALA A 989 34.47 85.68 21.87
C ALA A 989 33.30 86.70 21.88
N GLY A 990 33.31 87.73 21.02
CA GLY A 990 32.23 88.72 20.94
C GLY A 990 31.61 88.73 19.55
N GLY A 991 30.40 88.21 19.40
CA GLY A 991 29.69 88.20 18.12
C GLY A 991 29.41 89.61 17.58
N SER A 992 30.30 90.15 16.73
CA SER A 992 29.97 91.01 15.58
C SER A 992 31.25 91.40 14.81
N THR A 993 31.18 91.33 13.48
CA THR A 993 32.14 91.83 12.46
C THR A 993 33.60 91.30 12.47
N GLN A 994 34.05 90.90 11.27
CA GLN A 994 35.42 90.44 10.95
C GLN A 994 36.48 91.43 11.45
N GLN A 995 37.39 90.99 12.33
CA GLN A 995 38.65 91.70 12.59
C GLN A 995 39.86 90.84 12.21
N LYS A 996 40.90 91.49 11.67
CA LYS A 996 42.13 90.89 11.12
C LYS A 996 42.90 90.12 12.21
N LYS A 997 43.32 88.88 11.91
CA LYS A 997 44.22 88.08 12.77
C LYS A 997 45.56 88.80 13.03
N SER A 998 46.14 88.60 14.21
CA SER A 998 47.48 89.07 14.58
C SER A 998 48.59 88.39 13.75
N ALA A 999 49.74 89.05 13.60
CA ALA A 999 50.85 88.53 12.80
C ALA A 999 51.49 87.29 13.43
N VAL A 1000 51.84 86.31 12.59
CA VAL A 1000 52.40 85.00 12.97
C VAL A 1000 53.93 85.05 12.80
N ASN A 1001 54.70 84.74 13.86
CA ASN A 1001 56.18 84.79 13.86
C ASN A 1001 56.77 83.39 14.06
N VAL A 1002 57.60 82.92 13.12
CA VAL A 1002 58.23 81.58 13.14
C VAL A 1002 59.74 81.68 12.88
N LYS A 1003 60.57 80.89 13.58
CA LYS A 1003 62.03 80.81 13.37
C LYS A 1003 62.41 79.63 12.48
N ILE A 1004 63.58 79.72 11.83
CA ILE A 1004 64.10 78.72 10.88
C ILE A 1004 65.21 77.90 11.54
N ASP A 1005 65.24 76.59 11.29
CA ASP A 1005 66.24 75.67 11.81
C ASP A 1005 67.66 76.06 11.33
N PRO A 1006 68.61 76.29 12.26
CA PRO A 1006 69.96 76.77 11.92
C PRO A 1006 70.85 75.72 11.20
N THR A 1007 70.41 74.46 11.10
CA THR A 1007 71.14 73.37 10.42
C THR A 1007 71.21 73.58 8.90
N TYR A 1008 70.29 74.35 8.33
CA TYR A 1008 70.31 74.75 6.92
C TYR A 1008 71.14 76.03 6.76
N LYS A 1009 72.44 75.88 6.41
CA LYS A 1009 73.39 77.00 6.33
C LYS A 1009 73.14 77.91 5.12
N PHE A 1010 72.71 79.13 5.37
CA PHE A 1010 72.61 80.20 4.37
C PHE A 1010 73.94 80.96 4.26
N ASN A 1011 74.44 81.21 3.03
CA ASN A 1011 75.72 81.91 2.83
C ASN A 1011 75.60 83.39 3.26
N ALA A 1012 76.35 83.79 4.28
CA ALA A 1012 76.31 85.13 4.87
C ALA A 1012 76.93 86.21 3.96
N ASP A 1013 77.86 85.86 3.08
CA ASP A 1013 78.63 86.80 2.25
C ASP A 1013 77.86 87.33 1.03
N LYS A 1014 76.71 86.71 0.71
CA LYS A 1014 75.86 87.08 -0.44
C LYS A 1014 74.69 88.00 -0.06
N GLY A 1015 74.68 88.54 1.16
CA GLY A 1015 73.67 89.46 1.64
C GLY A 1015 72.32 88.78 1.89
N GLN A 1016 72.01 88.47 3.14
CA GLN A 1016 70.67 88.08 3.53
C GLN A 1016 69.77 89.33 3.51
N TRP A 1017 69.05 89.57 2.41
CA TRP A 1017 68.05 90.65 2.37
C TRP A 1017 66.73 90.16 2.97
N TYR A 1018 66.61 90.24 4.28
CA TYR A 1018 65.32 90.48 4.93
C TYR A 1018 65.06 91.99 4.92
N SER A 1019 64.61 92.55 3.80
CA SER A 1019 64.13 93.94 3.81
C SER A 1019 62.69 93.94 4.29
N LYS A 1020 62.47 94.39 5.53
CA LYS A 1020 61.17 94.76 6.09
C LYS A 1020 60.58 95.89 5.24
N GLN A 1021 59.73 95.59 4.26
CA GLN A 1021 58.96 96.63 3.58
C GLN A 1021 57.73 96.93 4.41
N SER A 1022 57.65 98.13 4.98
CA SER A 1022 56.41 98.62 5.59
C SER A 1022 55.47 99.05 4.46
N PRO A 1023 54.16 98.72 4.51
CA PRO A 1023 53.41 98.22 5.65
C PRO A 1023 53.17 96.69 5.58
N ASP A 1024 54.22 95.91 5.31
CA ASP A 1024 54.20 94.45 5.20
C ASP A 1024 55.08 93.77 6.25
N ALA A 1025 54.49 92.79 6.94
CA ALA A 1025 55.23 91.82 7.75
C ALA A 1025 55.05 90.41 7.18
N THR A 1026 55.14 90.26 5.86
CA THR A 1026 55.35 88.95 5.25
C THR A 1026 56.83 88.81 4.95
N GLY A 1027 57.56 88.20 5.89
CA GLY A 1027 58.92 87.76 5.64
C GLY A 1027 58.89 86.71 4.55
N SER A 1028 58.99 87.13 3.30
CA SER A 1028 59.08 86.22 2.17
C SER A 1028 60.56 85.89 1.94
N CYS A 1029 60.88 84.60 1.86
CA CYS A 1029 62.21 84.15 1.45
C CYS A 1029 62.41 84.53 -0.02
N TRP A 1030 62.84 85.76 -0.27
CA TRP A 1030 63.24 86.23 -1.58
C TRP A 1030 64.75 86.05 -1.65
N ASN A 1031 65.19 85.20 -2.59
CA ASN A 1031 66.60 84.93 -2.91
C ASN A 1031 67.33 83.84 -2.10
N VAL A 1032 66.78 82.63 -1.91
CA VAL A 1032 67.66 81.45 -1.77
C VAL A 1032 67.02 80.19 -2.32
N SER A 1033 67.53 79.72 -3.46
CA SER A 1033 67.33 78.36 -3.94
C SER A 1033 68.61 77.59 -3.68
N CYS A 1034 68.54 76.30 -3.41
CA CYS A 1034 69.68 75.46 -3.11
C CYS A 1034 70.78 75.40 -4.20
N HIS A 1035 70.84 76.20 -5.29
CA HIS A 1035 71.81 75.96 -6.38
C HIS A 1035 72.38 77.19 -7.11
N PHE A 1036 73.06 78.09 -6.38
CA PHE A 1036 74.18 78.93 -6.88
C PHE A 1036 73.97 79.91 -8.07
N GLN A 1037 72.75 80.24 -8.51
CA GLN A 1037 72.50 81.34 -9.49
C GLN A 1037 71.25 82.21 -9.16
N PRO A 1038 71.12 83.45 -9.72
CA PRO A 1038 70.00 84.36 -9.45
C PRO A 1038 68.67 83.87 -10.08
N THR A 1039 67.58 83.97 -9.33
CA THR A 1039 66.22 83.59 -9.80
C THR A 1039 65.32 84.79 -10.15
N PRO A 1040 64.34 84.63 -11.07
CA PRO A 1040 63.37 85.69 -11.41
C PRO A 1040 62.45 86.09 -10.25
N ARG A 1041 61.82 87.27 -10.33
CA ARG A 1041 60.78 87.74 -9.40
C ARG A 1041 59.50 86.92 -9.58
N TRP A 1042 58.85 86.50 -8.48
CA TRP A 1042 57.77 85.50 -8.50
C TRP A 1042 56.40 85.95 -7.96
N SER A 1043 56.21 87.21 -7.57
CA SER A 1043 54.87 87.82 -7.44
C SER A 1043 54.90 89.34 -7.66
N ASP A 1044 53.73 89.91 -7.99
CA ASP A 1044 53.49 91.34 -8.26
C ASP A 1044 52.81 92.08 -7.10
N ASP A 1045 52.67 91.45 -5.94
CA ASP A 1045 52.05 92.07 -4.77
C ASP A 1045 52.90 93.27 -4.29
N LYS A 1046 52.22 94.40 -4.07
CA LYS A 1046 52.75 95.65 -3.50
C LYS A 1046 52.43 95.77 -2.03
#